data_AF-A0A5C2RV29-F1
#
_entry.id   AF-A0A5C2RV29-F1
#
_cell.length_a   1.000
_cell.length_b   1.000
_cell.length_c   1.000
_cell.angle_alpha   90.00
_cell.angle_beta   90.00
_cell.angle_gamma   90.00
#
_symmetry.space_group_name_H-M   'P 1'
#
loop_
_entity.id
_entity.type
_entity.pdbx_description
1 polymer ?
#
loop_
_entity_poly.entity_id
_entity_poly.type
_entity_poly.pdbx_seq_one_letter_code
_entity_poly.pdbx_strand_id
1 'polypeptide(L)'
;MQPFLKNQVESTRLDGYWLEAFPFHVDDTCGQNLVGHGLGTSTEVSKIEMFINPRRDGDKSTTVGHKDWPKTVITELWFPVAFSYADITGNKYNDVILTDGNGPSLHDIWPDGRGVHWYENTGDPTKSNWTGRFIGRSPGMHRIRTGHFTTKDKVQVFAAPIVVKSDDFTTPAPMIVWTAPDDPKAPDQDEGKGWDESVAFPDTFRLVHEITVVPGANNGLDQVLLAGREGVSLLWYDVKVGKWTYQNIGTGLPQQPGNPFWGSGSVDVARVHGDSAGYVASCEAFHGNHVSVYVKDKDAPCNQLQDVKWTRHVLEDFGPLNEAHTGSIHYVTCADIDDDGVEETLVALMGSDPPSWKRTGVWCYKPVDLHAGKFTKFKLSDNSAARIAVADLLCRGGKKLDFATISYSVPGYFESPNPAVNAYVSSSITAEKLDAEVVFRVPRPTNTHLADEVSFLDVAGRKMSLAVVPPHSKYALDAGAGVKIIAGRLTWKDQEGKHVERTMAADPFSQVSVLVNSRDVHTGAEGALFVIFHKSDTSGTPPYSDMKQLVAHNIFPSYFPQEVRQLDFPWVKVEDRPWANGRFKGVEFYNLVGFHVRYNDDTDEHVCHIQGWTAGVGVSAGFHNHTDQSFCELHTCLVNGTGQGGMAWATVPDDQFDPAHPDKEKYRKLVVPEMAEHGPLWRTDKDGLALLRKNDTIDYPWHAWLAGDGDPADQRFDVWFVFELPPLIARAKVVNEAHNLAPGTYRIRHASSNYTLSVEGGDSTDNTPLLVDDEHQKWTISVLTGTEFRILTNTISGSSATVAWPPEDGQEVVGSRTPARLDLTSSWALKAVQDNVFEVRLIDTDLVLSVADDKGKRRVVVKKASGSEDQRWVFEI
;
A
#
# COMPACT_ATOMS: atom_id res chain seq x y z
N MET A 1 -1.72 2.72 -6.34
CA MET A 1 -2.66 1.68 -5.86
C MET A 1 -1.85 0.57 -5.23
N GLN A 2 -2.14 0.19 -3.99
CA GLN A 2 -1.39 -0.85 -3.28
C GLN A 2 -1.80 -2.26 -3.79
N PRO A 3 -0.88 -3.23 -3.90
CA PRO A 3 -1.25 -4.60 -4.23
C PRO A 3 -1.96 -5.30 -3.07
N PHE A 4 -2.79 -6.29 -3.41
CA PHE A 4 -3.47 -7.15 -2.44
C PHE A 4 -3.06 -8.61 -2.63
N LEU A 5 -2.69 -9.26 -1.54
CA LEU A 5 -2.40 -10.69 -1.50
C LEU A 5 -3.67 -11.47 -1.18
N LYS A 6 -4.07 -12.35 -2.09
CA LYS A 6 -5.22 -13.22 -1.88
C LYS A 6 -4.88 -14.34 -0.90
N ASN A 7 -5.66 -14.42 0.17
CA ASN A 7 -5.71 -15.51 1.12
C ASN A 7 -7.07 -16.21 1.02
N GLN A 8 -7.07 -17.51 0.75
CA GLN A 8 -8.30 -18.29 0.76
C GLN A 8 -8.70 -18.58 2.21
N VAL A 9 -9.85 -18.02 2.63
CA VAL A 9 -10.41 -18.21 3.98
C VAL A 9 -11.15 -19.54 4.05
N GLU A 10 -11.91 -19.83 2.99
CA GLU A 10 -12.59 -21.11 2.77
C GLU A 10 -12.65 -21.41 1.27
N SER A 11 -12.27 -22.62 0.89
CA SER A 11 -12.05 -22.99 -0.51
C SER A 11 -13.23 -23.65 -1.21
N THR A 12 -14.16 -24.25 -0.46
CA THR A 12 -15.28 -25.01 -1.02
C THR A 12 -16.56 -24.74 -0.25
N ARG A 13 -17.47 -23.99 -0.86
CA ARG A 13 -18.84 -23.80 -0.37
C ARG A 13 -19.85 -24.35 -1.36
N LEU A 14 -21.02 -24.73 -0.85
CA LEU A 14 -22.16 -25.12 -1.67
C LEU A 14 -22.81 -23.88 -2.32
N ASP A 15 -22.81 -22.76 -1.61
CA ASP A 15 -23.44 -21.51 -2.00
C ASP A 15 -22.71 -20.29 -1.39
N GLY A 16 -23.17 -19.08 -1.72
CA GLY A 16 -22.62 -17.85 -1.14
C GLY A 16 -23.45 -16.61 -1.46
N TYR A 17 -23.67 -15.76 -0.45
CA TYR A 17 -24.51 -14.57 -0.56
C TYR A 17 -24.05 -13.41 0.33
N TRP A 18 -23.82 -13.66 1.62
CA TRP A 18 -23.46 -12.62 2.60
C TRP A 18 -22.05 -12.83 3.17
N LEU A 19 -21.36 -11.72 3.40
CA LEU A 19 -20.12 -11.67 4.16
C LEU A 19 -20.05 -10.34 4.91
N GLU A 20 -19.68 -10.39 6.19
CA GLU A 20 -19.52 -9.21 7.04
C GLU A 20 -18.21 -9.29 7.84
N ALA A 21 -17.56 -8.15 8.06
CA ALA A 21 -16.51 -8.04 9.07
C ALA A 21 -17.17 -7.92 10.44
N PHE A 22 -16.89 -8.88 11.31
CA PHE A 22 -17.57 -9.04 12.60
C PHE A 22 -16.59 -8.82 13.76
N PRO A 23 -16.59 -7.62 14.38
CA PRO A 23 -15.90 -7.40 15.64
C PRO A 23 -16.60 -8.23 16.72
N PHE A 24 -15.91 -9.18 17.33
CA PHE A 24 -16.54 -10.08 18.30
C PHE A 24 -16.86 -9.36 19.61
N HIS A 25 -15.96 -8.45 20.02
CA HIS A 25 -16.14 -7.49 21.09
C HIS A 25 -16.33 -6.09 20.50
N VAL A 26 -17.11 -5.21 21.15
CA VAL A 26 -17.41 -3.86 20.62
C VAL A 26 -16.18 -2.96 20.48
N ASP A 27 -15.15 -3.24 21.26
CA ASP A 27 -13.88 -2.50 21.25
C ASP A 27 -12.87 -3.06 20.22
N ASP A 28 -13.22 -4.12 19.47
CA ASP A 28 -12.35 -4.70 18.45
C ASP A 28 -12.23 -3.74 17.25
N THR A 29 -11.13 -3.00 17.17
CA THR A 29 -10.84 -2.07 16.06
C THR A 29 -10.10 -2.71 14.89
N CYS A 30 -9.57 -3.92 15.07
CA CYS A 30 -8.83 -4.66 14.06
C CYS A 30 -8.92 -6.17 14.34
N GLY A 31 -8.42 -7.01 13.42
CA GLY A 31 -8.39 -8.46 13.62
C GLY A 31 -9.78 -9.05 13.72
N GLN A 32 -10.78 -8.38 13.15
CA GLN A 32 -12.17 -8.82 13.17
C GLN A 32 -12.31 -10.21 12.53
N ASN A 33 -13.26 -10.99 13.05
CA ASN A 33 -13.69 -12.21 12.41
C ASN A 33 -14.45 -11.89 11.12
N LEU A 34 -14.70 -12.90 10.30
CA LEU A 34 -15.65 -12.79 9.21
C LEU A 34 -16.86 -13.66 9.51
N VAL A 35 -18.08 -13.19 9.21
CA VAL A 35 -19.28 -14.03 9.23
C VAL A 35 -19.83 -14.11 7.82
N GLY A 36 -20.04 -15.32 7.31
CA GLY A 36 -20.51 -15.56 5.95
C GLY A 36 -21.49 -16.71 5.84
N HIS A 37 -22.38 -16.62 4.85
CA HIS A 37 -23.36 -17.65 4.53
C HIS A 37 -23.90 -17.49 3.10
N GLY A 38 -24.53 -18.55 2.58
CA GLY A 38 -25.43 -18.44 1.44
C GLY A 38 -26.90 -18.51 1.86
N LEU A 39 -27.80 -18.77 0.92
CA LEU A 39 -29.25 -18.86 1.20
C LEU A 39 -29.69 -20.27 1.60
N GLY A 40 -28.87 -21.29 1.38
CA GLY A 40 -29.31 -22.68 1.43
C GLY A 40 -30.24 -23.02 0.28
N THR A 41 -31.00 -24.11 0.43
CA THR A 41 -31.96 -24.60 -0.57
C THR A 41 -33.25 -25.02 0.10
N SER A 42 -34.24 -25.48 -0.68
CA SER A 42 -35.47 -26.07 -0.12
C SER A 42 -35.24 -27.41 0.57
N THR A 43 -34.07 -28.02 0.41
CA THR A 43 -33.70 -29.31 1.00
C THR A 43 -32.58 -29.24 2.02
N GLU A 44 -31.85 -28.13 2.09
CA GLU A 44 -30.68 -27.96 2.96
C GLU A 44 -30.67 -26.56 3.59
N VAL A 45 -30.57 -26.51 4.92
CA VAL A 45 -30.41 -25.26 5.67
C VAL A 45 -29.06 -24.63 5.40
N SER A 46 -29.02 -23.30 5.41
CA SER A 46 -27.77 -22.54 5.35
C SER A 46 -27.11 -22.49 6.71
N LYS A 47 -25.79 -22.71 6.74
CA LYS A 47 -24.97 -22.54 7.94
C LYS A 47 -24.48 -21.11 8.01
N ILE A 48 -24.75 -20.46 9.15
CA ILE A 48 -24.18 -19.15 9.45
C ILE A 48 -22.82 -19.37 10.09
N GLU A 49 -21.76 -19.16 9.33
CA GLU A 49 -20.40 -19.52 9.74
C GLU A 49 -19.60 -18.28 10.13
N MET A 50 -19.01 -18.33 11.32
CA MET A 50 -18.00 -17.37 11.77
C MET A 50 -16.62 -17.95 11.52
N PHE A 51 -15.85 -17.30 10.66
CA PHE A 51 -14.44 -17.56 10.41
C PHE A 51 -13.63 -16.75 11.42
N ILE A 52 -12.98 -17.45 12.34
CA ILE A 52 -12.18 -16.86 13.42
C ILE A 52 -10.87 -16.35 12.84
N ASN A 53 -10.61 -15.06 13.00
CA ASN A 53 -9.37 -14.46 12.55
C ASN A 53 -8.19 -14.99 13.38
N PRO A 54 -7.18 -15.62 12.75
CA PRO A 54 -6.01 -16.13 13.46
C PRO A 54 -5.24 -15.07 14.27
N ARG A 55 -5.39 -13.78 13.97
CA ARG A 55 -4.72 -12.64 14.65
C ARG A 55 -5.45 -12.11 15.88
N ARG A 56 -6.66 -12.60 16.17
CA ARG A 56 -7.56 -12.00 17.18
C ARG A 56 -6.97 -11.95 18.59
N ASP A 57 -6.25 -12.97 19.04
CA ASP A 57 -5.78 -13.07 20.44
C ASP A 57 -4.58 -12.17 20.77
N GLY A 58 -4.30 -11.16 19.94
CA GLY A 58 -3.17 -10.25 20.12
C GLY A 58 -1.80 -10.92 19.94
N ASP A 59 -1.77 -12.22 19.62
CA ASP A 59 -0.57 -12.92 19.24
C ASP A 59 -0.14 -12.42 17.85
N LYS A 60 0.80 -11.47 17.85
CA LYS A 60 1.43 -10.99 16.61
C LYS A 60 2.17 -12.09 15.86
N SER A 61 2.44 -13.24 16.50
CA SER A 61 3.06 -14.41 15.90
C SER A 61 2.07 -15.37 15.23
N THR A 62 0.77 -15.29 15.54
CA THR A 62 -0.23 -16.07 14.81
C THR A 62 -0.57 -15.41 13.48
N THR A 63 -0.79 -16.28 12.52
CA THR A 63 -0.41 -16.08 11.15
C THR A 63 -1.66 -16.24 10.29
N VAL A 64 -2.11 -15.19 9.60
CA VAL A 64 -3.12 -15.33 8.55
C VAL A 64 -2.41 -15.95 7.36
N GLY A 65 -2.52 -17.25 7.16
CA GLY A 65 -1.85 -17.93 6.06
C GLY A 65 -2.32 -19.36 5.86
N HIS A 66 -2.95 -19.59 4.72
CA HIS A 66 -3.23 -20.86 4.02
C HIS A 66 -3.84 -22.06 4.78
N LYS A 67 -4.05 -21.98 6.09
CA LYS A 67 -5.01 -22.83 6.80
C LYS A 67 -6.37 -22.17 6.69
N ASP A 68 -7.39 -22.96 6.33
CA ASP A 68 -8.78 -22.54 6.46
C ASP A 68 -8.95 -21.90 7.84
N TRP A 69 -9.48 -20.68 7.88
CA TRP A 69 -9.68 -20.01 9.16
C TRP A 69 -10.52 -20.92 10.05
N PRO A 70 -10.15 -21.12 11.33
CA PRO A 70 -10.98 -21.92 12.23
C PRO A 70 -12.41 -21.40 12.18
N LYS A 71 -13.38 -22.27 11.94
CA LYS A 71 -14.77 -21.86 11.74
C LYS A 71 -15.70 -22.44 12.78
N THR A 72 -16.66 -21.63 13.19
CA THR A 72 -17.73 -21.99 14.13
C THR A 72 -19.07 -21.71 13.48
N VAL A 73 -20.00 -22.67 13.56
CA VAL A 73 -21.39 -22.46 13.11
C VAL A 73 -22.16 -21.75 14.22
N ILE A 74 -22.58 -20.51 13.97
CA ILE A 74 -23.40 -19.73 14.90
C ILE A 74 -24.79 -20.36 15.01
N THR A 75 -25.41 -20.64 13.87
CA THR A 75 -26.75 -21.24 13.76
C THR A 75 -26.98 -21.79 12.35
N GLU A 76 -28.06 -22.54 12.15
CA GLU A 76 -28.52 -23.03 10.84
C GLU A 76 -29.93 -22.52 10.56
N LEU A 77 -30.17 -21.98 9.36
CA LEU A 77 -31.40 -21.25 9.01
C LEU A 77 -31.90 -21.60 7.61
N TRP A 78 -33.19 -21.46 7.37
CA TRP A 78 -33.80 -21.68 6.06
C TRP A 78 -33.87 -20.35 5.31
N PHE A 79 -33.14 -20.21 4.21
CA PHE A 79 -33.16 -18.96 3.42
C PHE A 79 -32.82 -17.71 4.25
N PRO A 80 -31.69 -17.68 5.00
CA PRO A 80 -31.22 -16.46 5.61
C PRO A 80 -30.72 -15.50 4.54
N VAL A 81 -30.97 -14.20 4.71
CA VAL A 81 -30.62 -13.19 3.71
C VAL A 81 -29.66 -12.16 4.27
N ALA A 82 -30.12 -11.35 5.23
CA ALA A 82 -29.35 -10.22 5.74
C ALA A 82 -28.83 -10.47 7.15
N PHE A 83 -27.69 -9.84 7.40
CA PHE A 83 -26.95 -9.88 8.66
C PHE A 83 -26.72 -8.46 9.17
N SER A 84 -26.73 -8.31 10.48
CA SER A 84 -26.26 -7.14 11.20
C SER A 84 -25.78 -7.57 12.60
N TYR A 85 -25.20 -6.66 13.37
CA TYR A 85 -24.71 -6.97 14.71
C TYR A 85 -24.80 -5.74 15.63
N ALA A 86 -24.89 -5.97 16.93
CA ALA A 86 -24.81 -4.94 17.96
C ALA A 86 -24.65 -5.59 19.34
N ASP A 87 -24.15 -4.84 20.33
CA ASP A 87 -24.21 -5.24 21.73
C ASP A 87 -25.64 -5.06 22.26
N ILE A 88 -26.49 -6.08 22.07
CA ILE A 88 -27.90 -6.06 22.48
C ILE A 88 -27.99 -6.22 23.99
N THR A 89 -27.12 -7.05 24.57
CA THR A 89 -27.17 -7.39 25.99
C THR A 89 -26.46 -6.38 26.92
N GLY A 90 -25.75 -5.41 26.36
CA GLY A 90 -24.95 -4.43 27.10
C GLY A 90 -23.69 -5.02 27.74
N ASN A 91 -23.25 -6.20 27.29
CA ASN A 91 -22.14 -6.95 27.87
C ASN A 91 -20.82 -6.76 27.11
N LYS A 92 -20.77 -5.84 26.15
CA LYS A 92 -19.62 -5.52 25.29
C LYS A 92 -19.27 -6.57 24.23
N TYR A 93 -20.08 -7.60 24.07
CA TYR A 93 -19.94 -8.54 22.96
C TYR A 93 -20.99 -8.26 21.90
N ASN A 94 -20.58 -8.23 20.63
CA ASN A 94 -21.55 -8.03 19.57
C ASN A 94 -22.37 -9.31 19.39
N ASP A 95 -23.68 -9.18 19.51
CA ASP A 95 -24.67 -10.19 19.17
C ASP A 95 -24.98 -10.13 17.67
N VAL A 96 -25.41 -11.24 17.09
CA VAL A 96 -25.70 -11.34 15.65
C VAL A 96 -27.21 -11.19 15.42
N ILE A 97 -27.61 -10.37 14.46
CA ILE A 97 -29.00 -10.24 14.00
C ILE A 97 -29.11 -10.79 12.59
N LEU A 98 -30.07 -11.67 12.34
CA LEU A 98 -30.27 -12.36 11.07
C LEU A 98 -31.74 -12.36 10.66
N THR A 99 -31.96 -12.31 9.35
CA THR A 99 -33.26 -12.62 8.75
C THR A 99 -33.32 -14.10 8.38
N ASP A 100 -34.48 -14.73 8.52
CA ASP A 100 -34.70 -16.17 8.29
C ASP A 100 -36.08 -16.41 7.67
N GLY A 101 -36.20 -17.47 6.87
CA GLY A 101 -37.43 -17.92 6.24
C GLY A 101 -37.94 -16.98 5.16
N ASN A 102 -37.06 -16.34 4.39
CA ASN A 102 -37.50 -15.44 3.31
C ASN A 102 -38.20 -16.20 2.16
N GLY A 103 -37.79 -17.46 1.95
CA GLY A 103 -38.11 -18.25 0.76
C GLY A 103 -36.99 -18.20 -0.28
N PRO A 104 -37.01 -19.10 -1.27
CA PRO A 104 -35.87 -19.30 -2.19
C PRO A 104 -35.68 -18.18 -3.21
N SER A 105 -36.70 -17.37 -3.50
CA SER A 105 -36.60 -16.29 -4.50
C SER A 105 -37.70 -15.23 -4.33
N LEU A 106 -37.61 -14.14 -5.10
CA LEU A 106 -38.67 -13.12 -5.17
C LEU A 106 -39.99 -13.66 -5.79
N HIS A 107 -39.95 -14.83 -6.41
CA HIS A 107 -41.11 -15.54 -6.97
C HIS A 107 -41.71 -16.55 -5.97
N ASP A 108 -41.06 -16.77 -4.81
CA ASP A 108 -41.50 -17.72 -3.79
C ASP A 108 -41.15 -17.16 -2.40
N ILE A 109 -41.92 -16.15 -1.99
CA ILE A 109 -41.81 -15.50 -0.68
C ILE A 109 -42.65 -16.26 0.32
N TRP A 110 -42.07 -16.59 1.47
CA TRP A 110 -42.78 -17.27 2.55
C TRP A 110 -43.48 -16.25 3.47
N PRO A 111 -44.81 -16.10 3.43
CA PRO A 111 -45.52 -15.10 4.24
C PRO A 111 -45.42 -15.38 5.74
N ASP A 112 -45.33 -16.66 6.11
CA ASP A 112 -45.20 -17.13 7.50
C ASP A 112 -43.75 -17.49 7.87
N GLY A 113 -42.78 -16.99 7.10
CA GLY A 113 -41.34 -17.16 7.35
C GLY A 113 -40.93 -16.80 8.77
N ARG A 114 -39.81 -17.34 9.27
CA ARG A 114 -39.44 -17.19 10.69
C ARG A 114 -39.23 -15.73 11.11
N GLY A 115 -38.76 -14.85 10.21
CA GLY A 115 -38.66 -13.41 10.45
C GLY A 115 -37.25 -12.98 10.85
N VAL A 116 -37.13 -12.03 11.77
CA VAL A 116 -35.86 -11.49 12.26
C VAL A 116 -35.58 -12.00 13.67
N HIS A 117 -34.36 -12.47 13.91
CA HIS A 117 -33.91 -12.99 15.19
C HIS A 117 -32.55 -12.41 15.55
N TRP A 118 -32.26 -12.30 16.84
CA TRP A 118 -30.91 -12.08 17.34
C TRP A 118 -30.36 -13.31 18.04
N TYR A 119 -29.06 -13.51 17.95
CA TYR A 119 -28.32 -14.66 18.45
C TYR A 119 -27.29 -14.17 19.45
N GLU A 120 -27.45 -14.63 20.70
CA GLU A 120 -26.65 -14.16 21.82
C GLU A 120 -25.20 -14.65 21.74
N ASN A 121 -24.28 -13.69 21.77
CA ASN A 121 -22.86 -13.97 21.81
C ASN A 121 -22.48 -14.63 23.15
N THR A 122 -21.81 -15.78 23.05
CA THR A 122 -21.44 -16.61 24.20
C THR A 122 -20.21 -16.09 24.97
N GLY A 123 -19.52 -15.08 24.45
CA GLY A 123 -18.22 -14.61 24.95
C GLY A 123 -17.03 -15.50 24.52
N ASP A 124 -17.28 -16.66 23.92
CA ASP A 124 -16.26 -17.59 23.41
C ASP A 124 -16.49 -17.85 21.90
N PRO A 125 -15.55 -17.45 21.01
CA PRO A 125 -15.72 -17.61 19.56
C PRO A 125 -15.76 -19.06 19.08
N THR A 126 -15.34 -20.01 19.92
CA THR A 126 -15.29 -21.43 19.57
C THR A 126 -16.61 -22.16 19.83
N LYS A 127 -17.58 -21.50 20.47
CA LYS A 127 -18.90 -22.08 20.80
C LYS A 127 -19.88 -21.90 19.65
N SER A 128 -20.43 -23.03 19.19
CA SER A 128 -21.49 -23.07 18.19
C SER A 128 -22.88 -22.95 18.81
N ASN A 129 -23.91 -22.81 17.94
CA ASN A 129 -25.33 -22.86 18.30
C ASN A 129 -25.73 -21.80 19.33
N TRP A 130 -25.55 -20.54 18.96
CA TRP A 130 -25.90 -19.40 19.79
C TRP A 130 -27.41 -19.35 20.04
N THR A 131 -27.81 -18.79 21.19
CA THR A 131 -29.23 -18.75 21.57
C THR A 131 -29.96 -17.70 20.75
N GLY A 132 -30.81 -18.15 19.83
CA GLY A 132 -31.64 -17.30 18.99
C GLY A 132 -32.91 -16.84 19.71
N ARG A 133 -33.30 -15.57 19.54
CA ARG A 133 -34.52 -14.97 20.09
C ARG A 133 -35.21 -14.09 19.05
N PHE A 134 -36.54 -14.13 19.04
CA PHE A 134 -37.35 -13.45 18.04
C PHE A 134 -37.39 -11.93 18.24
N ILE A 135 -37.25 -11.18 17.14
CA ILE A 135 -37.41 -9.71 17.13
C ILE A 135 -38.76 -9.34 16.52
N GLY A 136 -39.04 -9.81 15.31
CA GLY A 136 -40.22 -9.39 14.55
C GLY A 136 -40.31 -10.08 13.19
N ARG A 137 -41.38 -9.82 12.43
CA ARG A 137 -41.62 -10.47 11.14
C ARG A 137 -42.29 -9.53 10.15
N SER A 138 -41.81 -9.57 8.91
CA SER A 138 -42.52 -9.05 7.75
C SER A 138 -42.20 -9.93 6.54
N PRO A 139 -43.17 -10.31 5.70
CA PRO A 139 -42.93 -11.05 4.47
C PRO A 139 -41.90 -10.35 3.58
N GLY A 140 -41.01 -11.14 2.96
CA GLY A 140 -40.00 -10.65 2.02
C GLY A 140 -38.85 -9.86 2.65
N MET A 141 -38.61 -10.02 3.96
CA MET A 141 -37.55 -9.36 4.70
C MET A 141 -36.17 -9.62 4.06
N HIS A 142 -35.47 -8.55 3.66
CA HIS A 142 -34.33 -8.67 2.76
C HIS A 142 -33.08 -7.90 3.17
N ARG A 143 -33.22 -6.76 3.88
CA ARG A 143 -32.08 -6.01 4.45
C ARG A 143 -32.39 -5.52 5.85
N ILE A 144 -31.38 -5.56 6.71
CA ILE A 144 -31.43 -5.05 8.08
C ILE A 144 -30.14 -4.31 8.43
N ARG A 145 -30.25 -3.30 9.29
CA ARG A 145 -29.13 -2.64 9.96
C ARG A 145 -29.49 -2.26 11.39
N THR A 146 -28.52 -2.39 12.28
CA THR A 146 -28.61 -1.91 13.66
C THR A 146 -28.17 -0.45 13.77
N GLY A 147 -28.67 0.23 14.80
CA GLY A 147 -28.28 1.62 15.09
C GLY A 147 -29.17 2.26 16.15
N HIS A 148 -29.11 3.59 16.19
CA HIS A 148 -29.83 4.49 17.08
C HIS A 148 -30.61 5.52 16.25
N PHE A 149 -31.81 5.14 15.82
CA PHE A 149 -32.57 5.87 14.82
C PHE A 149 -33.55 6.89 15.40
N THR A 150 -34.25 6.52 16.47
CA THR A 150 -35.22 7.38 17.18
C THR A 150 -34.88 7.60 18.64
N THR A 151 -33.97 6.78 19.19
CA THR A 151 -33.43 6.90 20.55
C THR A 151 -31.94 6.54 20.57
N LYS A 152 -31.22 7.06 21.57
CA LYS A 152 -29.78 6.79 21.79
C LYS A 152 -29.51 5.72 22.84
N ASP A 153 -30.51 5.41 23.67
CA ASP A 153 -30.31 4.60 24.87
C ASP A 153 -30.50 3.10 24.62
N LYS A 154 -31.06 2.75 23.45
CA LYS A 154 -31.42 1.37 23.10
C LYS A 154 -31.00 1.06 21.68
N VAL A 155 -30.53 -0.17 21.47
CA VAL A 155 -30.29 -0.71 20.14
C VAL A 155 -31.62 -0.81 19.39
N GLN A 156 -31.60 -0.40 18.13
CA GLN A 156 -32.73 -0.52 17.22
C GLN A 156 -32.31 -1.25 15.95
N VAL A 157 -33.25 -1.94 15.31
CA VAL A 157 -33.08 -2.63 14.03
C VAL A 157 -33.96 -1.95 13.00
N PHE A 158 -33.35 -1.30 12.00
CA PHE A 158 -34.04 -0.81 10.81
C PHE A 158 -34.08 -1.92 9.78
N ALA A 159 -35.27 -2.22 9.27
CA ALA A 159 -35.52 -3.39 8.46
C ALA A 159 -36.36 -3.06 7.21
N ALA A 160 -35.94 -3.61 6.07
CA ALA A 160 -36.58 -3.39 4.79
C ALA A 160 -36.84 -4.73 4.08
N PRO A 161 -38.12 -5.08 3.87
CA PRO A 161 -38.50 -6.07 2.88
C PRO A 161 -38.27 -5.55 1.47
N ILE A 162 -37.90 -6.44 0.54
CA ILE A 162 -37.71 -6.08 -0.87
C ILE A 162 -39.04 -6.12 -1.64
N VAL A 163 -39.88 -7.11 -1.34
CA VAL A 163 -41.24 -7.31 -1.86
C VAL A 163 -42.14 -7.78 -0.72
N VAL A 164 -43.47 -7.65 -0.87
CA VAL A 164 -44.42 -8.06 0.19
C VAL A 164 -45.03 -9.44 -0.04
N LYS A 165 -44.88 -10.01 -1.24
CA LYS A 165 -45.32 -11.35 -1.63
C LYS A 165 -44.66 -11.77 -2.95
N SER A 166 -44.76 -13.05 -3.30
CA SER A 166 -44.28 -13.60 -4.57
C SER A 166 -44.78 -12.81 -5.78
N ASP A 167 -43.90 -12.57 -6.74
CA ASP A 167 -44.18 -11.90 -8.03
C ASP A 167 -44.71 -10.46 -7.93
N ASP A 168 -44.64 -9.82 -6.76
CA ASP A 168 -45.10 -8.45 -6.57
C ASP A 168 -43.94 -7.44 -6.52
N PHE A 169 -43.54 -6.97 -7.70
CA PHE A 169 -42.50 -5.96 -7.86
C PHE A 169 -43.04 -4.51 -7.82
N THR A 170 -44.31 -4.32 -7.47
CA THR A 170 -45.00 -3.02 -7.61
C THR A 170 -45.50 -2.44 -6.31
N THR A 171 -45.91 -3.28 -5.37
CA THR A 171 -46.37 -2.87 -4.04
C THR A 171 -45.18 -2.42 -3.19
N PRO A 172 -45.22 -1.21 -2.61
CA PRO A 172 -44.25 -0.77 -1.61
C PRO A 172 -44.19 -1.70 -0.41
N ALA A 173 -43.01 -1.83 0.17
CA ALA A 173 -42.79 -2.56 1.42
C ALA A 173 -42.66 -1.58 2.61
N PRO A 174 -43.07 -1.99 3.82
CA PRO A 174 -42.93 -1.17 5.01
C PRO A 174 -41.46 -1.06 5.44
N MET A 175 -41.00 0.14 5.76
CA MET A 175 -39.73 0.37 6.46
C MET A 175 -39.99 0.29 7.96
N ILE A 176 -39.43 -0.72 8.62
CA ILE A 176 -39.76 -1.09 10.00
C ILE A 176 -38.58 -0.76 10.92
N VAL A 177 -38.88 -0.30 12.13
CA VAL A 177 -37.91 -0.07 13.20
C VAL A 177 -38.37 -0.83 14.44
N TRP A 178 -37.61 -1.85 14.82
CA TRP A 178 -37.77 -2.57 16.08
C TRP A 178 -36.83 -2.03 17.15
N THR A 179 -37.32 -1.84 18.37
CA THR A 179 -36.53 -1.31 19.49
C THR A 179 -36.34 -2.37 20.57
N ALA A 180 -35.09 -2.58 20.99
CA ALA A 180 -34.77 -3.56 22.02
C ALA A 180 -35.56 -3.27 23.33
N PRO A 181 -36.12 -4.27 24.01
CA PRO A 181 -36.70 -4.09 25.33
C PRO A 181 -35.59 -3.82 26.38
N ASP A 182 -35.98 -3.43 27.60
CA ASP A 182 -35.01 -3.22 28.70
C ASP A 182 -34.27 -4.51 29.09
N ASP A 183 -34.96 -5.65 29.02
CA ASP A 183 -34.38 -6.98 29.17
C ASP A 183 -34.62 -7.80 27.89
N PRO A 184 -33.66 -7.84 26.96
CA PRO A 184 -33.79 -8.62 25.73
C PRO A 184 -33.76 -10.14 25.95
N LYS A 185 -33.41 -10.61 27.16
CA LYS A 185 -33.34 -12.04 27.52
C LYS A 185 -34.61 -12.55 28.20
N ALA A 186 -35.60 -11.68 28.46
CA ALA A 186 -36.79 -12.05 29.20
C ALA A 186 -37.59 -13.19 28.50
N PRO A 187 -38.14 -14.17 29.24
CA PRO A 187 -38.85 -15.32 28.65
C PRO A 187 -40.13 -14.96 27.89
N ASP A 188 -40.73 -13.79 28.16
CA ASP A 188 -41.94 -13.30 27.47
C ASP A 188 -41.64 -12.77 26.05
N GLN A 189 -40.38 -12.84 25.62
CA GLN A 189 -39.93 -12.63 24.23
C GLN A 189 -39.99 -13.92 23.38
N ASP A 190 -40.38 -15.06 23.96
CA ASP A 190 -40.55 -16.32 23.22
C ASP A 190 -41.81 -16.30 22.33
N GLU A 191 -41.61 -16.70 21.08
CA GLU A 191 -42.56 -16.85 19.96
C GLU A 191 -43.96 -16.21 20.14
N GLY A 192 -44.05 -14.89 19.88
CA GLY A 192 -45.35 -14.26 19.58
C GLY A 192 -45.44 -12.75 19.80
N LYS A 193 -44.67 -12.17 20.73
CA LYS A 193 -44.77 -10.73 21.07
C LYS A 193 -43.71 -9.86 20.37
N GLY A 194 -42.47 -10.34 20.27
CA GLY A 194 -41.36 -9.62 19.63
C GLY A 194 -40.98 -8.30 20.34
N TRP A 195 -40.08 -7.56 19.70
CA TRP A 195 -39.66 -6.22 20.10
C TRP A 195 -40.73 -5.17 19.78
N ASP A 196 -40.65 -4.00 20.41
CA ASP A 196 -41.56 -2.89 20.11
C ASP A 196 -41.35 -2.43 18.67
N GLU A 197 -42.44 -2.42 17.89
CA GLU A 197 -42.43 -2.16 16.45
C GLU A 197 -42.97 -0.76 16.13
N SER A 198 -42.24 -0.04 15.29
CA SER A 198 -42.76 1.16 14.64
C SER A 198 -42.49 1.09 13.13
N VAL A 199 -43.44 1.58 12.34
CA VAL A 199 -43.30 1.62 10.87
C VAL A 199 -42.95 3.06 10.47
N ALA A 200 -41.71 3.28 10.04
CA ALA A 200 -41.22 4.58 9.61
C ALA A 200 -41.92 5.06 8.33
N PHE A 201 -42.07 4.16 7.36
CA PHE A 201 -42.71 4.41 6.07
C PHE A 201 -43.50 3.18 5.64
N PRO A 202 -44.85 3.19 5.68
CA PRO A 202 -45.64 2.00 5.43
C PRO A 202 -45.77 1.64 3.94
N ASP A 203 -45.74 2.63 3.05
CA ASP A 203 -46.19 2.48 1.65
C ASP A 203 -45.38 3.33 0.65
N THR A 204 -44.14 3.68 0.98
CA THR A 204 -43.34 4.63 0.18
C THR A 204 -42.35 3.96 -0.77
N PHE A 205 -41.57 3.00 -0.28
CA PHE A 205 -40.38 2.49 -0.96
C PHE A 205 -40.60 1.08 -1.54
N ARG A 206 -39.99 0.81 -2.70
CA ARG A 206 -40.13 -0.46 -3.44
C ARG A 206 -38.77 -1.05 -3.77
N LEU A 207 -38.70 -2.37 -3.82
CA LEU A 207 -37.51 -3.11 -4.23
C LEU A 207 -36.25 -2.64 -3.51
N VAL A 208 -36.35 -2.41 -2.20
CA VAL A 208 -35.21 -1.98 -1.40
C VAL A 208 -34.19 -3.10 -1.33
N HIS A 209 -32.99 -2.82 -1.80
CA HIS A 209 -31.94 -3.82 -1.96
C HIS A 209 -30.67 -3.52 -1.15
N GLU A 210 -30.50 -2.30 -0.62
CA GLU A 210 -29.44 -2.00 0.34
C GLU A 210 -29.82 -0.89 1.33
N ILE A 211 -29.27 -1.01 2.54
CA ILE A 211 -29.38 -0.04 3.64
C ILE A 211 -27.96 0.31 4.09
N THR A 212 -27.66 1.60 4.11
CA THR A 212 -26.40 2.14 4.67
C THR A 212 -26.74 3.10 5.80
N VAL A 213 -26.13 2.87 6.97
CA VAL A 213 -26.33 3.71 8.15
C VAL A 213 -25.23 4.76 8.21
N VAL A 214 -25.60 6.01 8.48
CA VAL A 214 -24.67 7.12 8.69
C VAL A 214 -24.75 7.51 10.16
N PRO A 215 -23.80 7.03 11.00
CA PRO A 215 -23.94 7.12 12.45
C PRO A 215 -23.90 8.55 12.96
N GLY A 216 -24.80 8.89 13.89
CA GLY A 216 -24.80 10.15 14.64
C GLY A 216 -24.99 11.44 13.84
N ALA A 217 -25.16 11.38 12.52
CA ALA A 217 -25.21 12.53 11.62
C ALA A 217 -26.44 13.45 11.84
N ASN A 218 -27.42 13.01 12.61
CA ASN A 218 -28.63 13.77 12.92
C ASN A 218 -28.74 14.03 14.43
N ASN A 219 -27.93 14.97 14.94
CA ASN A 219 -27.90 15.33 16.37
C ASN A 219 -27.62 14.13 17.30
N GLY A 220 -26.76 13.21 16.86
CA GLY A 220 -26.43 11.96 17.57
C GLY A 220 -27.45 10.84 17.40
N LEU A 221 -28.45 10.99 16.53
CA LEU A 221 -29.20 9.87 15.95
C LEU A 221 -28.62 9.56 14.56
N ASP A 222 -28.83 8.33 14.13
CA ASP A 222 -28.35 7.83 12.85
C ASP A 222 -29.27 8.23 11.70
N GLN A 223 -28.71 8.40 10.51
CA GLN A 223 -29.45 8.53 9.26
C GLN A 223 -29.34 7.25 8.44
N VAL A 224 -30.28 7.04 7.52
CA VAL A 224 -30.32 5.85 6.66
C VAL A 224 -30.31 6.27 5.20
N LEU A 225 -29.32 5.80 4.44
CA LEU A 225 -29.35 5.79 2.98
C LEU A 225 -29.99 4.48 2.51
N LEU A 226 -30.97 4.62 1.62
CA LEU A 226 -31.79 3.54 1.10
C LEU A 226 -31.61 3.47 -0.42
N ALA A 227 -31.23 2.29 -0.94
CA ALA A 227 -31.22 2.01 -2.37
C ALA A 227 -32.39 1.13 -2.75
N GLY A 228 -33.22 1.61 -3.67
CA GLY A 228 -34.33 0.85 -4.23
C GLY A 228 -34.86 1.47 -5.52
N ARG A 229 -36.12 1.16 -5.85
CA ARG A 229 -36.74 1.60 -7.11
C ARG A 229 -36.95 3.11 -7.21
N GLU A 230 -37.03 3.79 -6.06
CA GLU A 230 -37.07 5.24 -5.95
C GLU A 230 -35.69 5.91 -6.14
N GLY A 231 -34.64 5.12 -6.40
CA GLY A 231 -33.25 5.56 -6.49
C GLY A 231 -32.55 5.52 -5.14
N VAL A 232 -31.83 6.58 -4.79
CA VAL A 232 -31.17 6.75 -3.50
C VAL A 232 -31.95 7.76 -2.66
N SER A 233 -32.38 7.35 -1.46
CA SER A 233 -33.12 8.21 -0.53
C SER A 233 -32.43 8.26 0.85
N LEU A 234 -32.32 9.45 1.41
CA LEU A 234 -31.86 9.70 2.78
C LEU A 234 -33.08 9.78 3.70
N LEU A 235 -33.12 8.96 4.76
CA LEU A 235 -34.18 8.88 5.75
C LEU A 235 -33.62 9.25 7.13
N TRP A 236 -34.40 9.99 7.92
CA TRP A 236 -34.03 10.30 9.31
C TRP A 236 -35.26 10.58 10.17
N TYR A 237 -35.09 10.44 11.48
CA TYR A 237 -36.09 10.83 12.46
C TYR A 237 -35.92 12.31 12.83
N ASP A 238 -36.90 13.15 12.50
CA ASP A 238 -36.91 14.55 12.91
C ASP A 238 -37.38 14.64 14.37
N VAL A 239 -36.42 14.85 15.29
CA VAL A 239 -36.68 14.96 16.73
C VAL A 239 -37.55 16.17 17.06
N LYS A 240 -37.51 17.25 16.28
CA LYS A 240 -38.32 18.45 16.54
C LYS A 240 -39.79 18.20 16.23
N VAL A 241 -40.05 17.43 15.17
CA VAL A 241 -41.41 17.13 14.72
C VAL A 241 -41.93 15.80 15.30
N GLY A 242 -41.04 14.94 15.81
CA GLY A 242 -41.36 13.63 16.37
C GLY A 242 -41.78 12.62 15.31
N LYS A 243 -41.25 12.72 14.07
CA LYS A 243 -41.64 11.83 12.97
C LYS A 243 -40.49 11.54 12.01
N TRP A 244 -40.61 10.43 11.30
CA TRP A 244 -39.74 10.11 10.18
C TRP A 244 -39.98 11.05 8.99
N THR A 245 -38.91 11.38 8.29
CA THR A 245 -38.93 12.13 7.04
C THR A 245 -37.80 11.64 6.12
N TYR A 246 -37.81 12.08 4.87
CA TYR A 246 -36.84 11.65 3.88
C TYR A 246 -36.60 12.70 2.80
N GLN A 247 -35.46 12.58 2.13
CA GLN A 247 -35.08 13.34 0.95
C GLN A 247 -34.58 12.38 -0.13
N ASN A 248 -35.04 12.53 -1.36
CA ASN A 248 -34.47 11.80 -2.49
C ASN A 248 -33.16 12.48 -2.92
N ILE A 249 -32.05 11.72 -2.87
CA ILE A 249 -30.72 12.17 -3.31
C ILE A 249 -30.63 12.11 -4.83
N GLY A 250 -31.23 11.08 -5.43
CA GLY A 250 -31.45 11.02 -6.86
C GLY A 250 -32.19 9.75 -7.27
N THR A 251 -32.75 9.77 -8.47
CA THR A 251 -33.72 8.76 -8.93
C THR A 251 -33.10 7.49 -9.51
N GLY A 252 -31.76 7.39 -9.58
CA GLY A 252 -31.07 6.24 -10.17
C GLY A 252 -31.31 6.05 -11.67
N LEU A 253 -31.24 4.78 -12.10
CA LEU A 253 -31.48 4.39 -13.49
C LEU A 253 -32.94 4.70 -13.87
N PRO A 254 -33.21 5.33 -15.03
CA PRO A 254 -34.57 5.58 -15.49
C PRO A 254 -35.35 4.30 -15.81
N GLN A 255 -36.66 4.35 -15.63
CA GLN A 255 -37.56 3.25 -16.01
C GLN A 255 -37.50 2.95 -17.50
N GLN A 256 -37.44 1.67 -17.85
CA GLN A 256 -37.53 1.18 -19.23
C GLN A 256 -38.79 0.31 -19.40
N PRO A 257 -39.53 0.43 -20.53
CA PRO A 257 -40.71 -0.40 -20.77
C PRO A 257 -40.39 -1.89 -20.70
N GLY A 258 -41.20 -2.65 -19.94
CA GLY A 258 -41.06 -4.09 -19.79
C GLY A 258 -40.02 -4.53 -18.76
N ASN A 259 -39.15 -3.64 -18.27
CA ASN A 259 -38.18 -3.95 -17.22
C ASN A 259 -38.74 -3.49 -15.84
N PRO A 260 -38.95 -4.41 -14.87
CA PRO A 260 -39.45 -4.04 -13.55
C PRO A 260 -38.38 -3.36 -12.67
N PHE A 261 -37.11 -3.36 -13.08
CA PHE A 261 -35.98 -2.89 -12.29
C PHE A 261 -35.43 -1.57 -12.84
N TRP A 262 -35.57 -0.52 -12.04
CA TRP A 262 -34.97 0.80 -12.24
C TRP A 262 -34.61 1.39 -10.87
N GLY A 263 -34.08 2.61 -10.81
CA GLY A 263 -33.58 3.19 -9.57
C GLY A 263 -32.18 2.68 -9.23
N SER A 264 -31.96 2.29 -7.98
CA SER A 264 -30.67 1.86 -7.44
C SER A 264 -30.77 0.50 -6.75
N GLY A 265 -29.75 -0.34 -6.90
CA GLY A 265 -29.64 -1.64 -6.23
C GLY A 265 -28.74 -1.62 -4.99
N SER A 266 -27.78 -0.71 -4.90
CA SER A 266 -26.92 -0.56 -3.73
C SER A 266 -26.47 0.88 -3.56
N VAL A 267 -26.07 1.25 -2.35
CA VAL A 267 -25.61 2.60 -1.99
C VAL A 267 -24.58 2.54 -0.87
N ASP A 268 -23.57 3.39 -0.94
CA ASP A 268 -22.72 3.73 0.20
C ASP A 268 -22.28 5.20 0.12
N VAL A 269 -21.77 5.75 1.22
CA VAL A 269 -21.29 7.15 1.31
C VAL A 269 -19.78 7.17 1.51
N ALA A 270 -19.10 8.00 0.73
CA ALA A 270 -17.65 8.13 0.77
C ALA A 270 -17.22 9.42 1.48
N ARG A 271 -16.22 9.28 2.34
CA ARG A 271 -15.46 10.37 2.92
C ARG A 271 -14.44 10.92 1.92
N VAL A 272 -14.29 12.24 1.92
CA VAL A 272 -13.23 12.94 1.18
C VAL A 272 -12.56 13.90 2.15
N HIS A 273 -11.38 13.51 2.62
CA HIS A 273 -10.61 14.17 3.67
C HIS A 273 -11.45 14.41 4.94
N GLY A 274 -11.71 15.67 5.29
CA GLY A 274 -12.52 16.05 6.45
C GLY A 274 -14.03 16.05 6.21
N ASP A 275 -14.49 15.66 5.03
CA ASP A 275 -15.90 15.61 4.65
C ASP A 275 -16.40 14.15 4.64
N SER A 276 -17.12 13.74 5.68
CA SER A 276 -17.70 12.40 5.86
C SER A 276 -18.79 12.05 4.86
N ALA A 277 -19.21 13.00 4.02
CA ALA A 277 -20.18 12.81 2.96
C ALA A 277 -19.72 13.58 1.70
N GLY A 278 -18.52 13.26 1.23
CA GLY A 278 -17.92 13.88 0.06
C GLY A 278 -18.64 13.47 -1.23
N TYR A 279 -18.96 12.19 -1.39
CA TYR A 279 -19.84 11.69 -2.47
C TYR A 279 -20.64 10.46 -2.05
N VAL A 280 -21.68 10.12 -2.81
CA VAL A 280 -22.49 8.91 -2.60
C VAL A 280 -22.32 7.97 -3.78
N ALA A 281 -21.85 6.74 -3.53
CA ALA A 281 -21.68 5.70 -4.53
C ALA A 281 -22.97 4.89 -4.69
N SER A 282 -23.25 4.41 -5.90
CA SER A 282 -24.40 3.54 -6.16
C SER A 282 -24.14 2.57 -7.31
N CYS A 283 -24.82 1.43 -7.28
CA CYS A 283 -25.00 0.59 -8.47
C CYS A 283 -26.46 0.52 -8.85
N GLU A 284 -26.74 0.37 -10.14
CA GLU A 284 -28.08 0.57 -10.67
C GLU A 284 -28.46 -0.47 -11.74
N ALA A 285 -29.68 -1.00 -11.77
CA ALA A 285 -30.70 -1.02 -10.71
C ALA A 285 -30.53 -2.26 -9.81
N PHE A 286 -31.61 -2.90 -9.35
CA PHE A 286 -31.58 -4.23 -8.73
C PHE A 286 -30.74 -5.20 -9.60
N HIS A 287 -29.65 -5.70 -9.02
CA HIS A 287 -28.69 -6.58 -9.68
C HIS A 287 -28.19 -6.07 -11.04
N GLY A 288 -28.11 -4.75 -11.28
CA GLY A 288 -27.84 -4.19 -12.60
C GLY A 288 -26.37 -4.23 -13.05
N ASN A 289 -26.05 -3.45 -14.09
CA ASN A 289 -24.70 -3.33 -14.67
C ASN A 289 -24.15 -1.89 -14.64
N HIS A 290 -24.89 -0.93 -14.07
CA HIS A 290 -24.44 0.45 -14.02
C HIS A 290 -23.78 0.77 -12.69
N VAL A 291 -22.68 1.52 -12.74
CA VAL A 291 -22.07 2.17 -11.57
C VAL A 291 -22.28 3.66 -11.71
N SER A 292 -22.78 4.31 -10.66
CA SER A 292 -22.98 5.75 -10.63
C SER A 292 -22.47 6.33 -9.31
N VAL A 293 -22.21 7.63 -9.33
CA VAL A 293 -21.93 8.42 -8.13
C VAL A 293 -22.79 9.66 -8.13
N TYR A 294 -23.11 10.15 -6.95
CA TYR A 294 -23.77 11.42 -6.73
C TYR A 294 -22.77 12.36 -6.09
N VAL A 295 -22.55 13.50 -6.74
CA VAL A 295 -21.62 14.54 -6.29
C VAL A 295 -22.39 15.80 -5.93
N LYS A 296 -22.05 16.41 -4.82
CA LYS A 296 -22.63 17.69 -4.39
C LYS A 296 -21.92 18.88 -5.02
N ASP A 297 -22.63 20.01 -5.11
CA ASP A 297 -22.06 21.27 -5.59
C ASP A 297 -20.85 21.70 -4.75
N LYS A 298 -19.89 22.40 -5.37
CA LYS A 298 -18.60 22.76 -4.73
C LYS A 298 -18.74 23.54 -3.42
N ASP A 299 -19.77 24.36 -3.32
CA ASP A 299 -20.03 25.21 -2.16
C ASP A 299 -20.98 24.55 -1.13
N ALA A 300 -21.31 23.27 -1.31
CA ALA A 300 -22.15 22.53 -0.39
C ALA A 300 -21.43 22.30 0.96
N PRO A 301 -22.17 22.30 2.09
CA PRO A 301 -21.57 22.05 3.40
C PRO A 301 -20.87 20.68 3.49
N CYS A 302 -19.73 20.65 4.17
CA CYS A 302 -19.06 19.41 4.55
C CYS A 302 -19.88 18.63 5.58
N ASN A 303 -19.72 17.30 5.60
CA ASN A 303 -20.32 16.37 6.56
C ASN A 303 -21.87 16.36 6.53
N GLN A 304 -22.48 16.81 5.43
CA GLN A 304 -23.92 16.97 5.33
C GLN A 304 -24.47 16.25 4.09
N LEU A 305 -25.47 15.39 4.31
CA LEU A 305 -26.25 14.71 3.25
C LEU A 305 -27.58 15.43 2.95
N GLN A 306 -28.23 15.92 4.00
CA GLN A 306 -29.54 16.56 3.97
C GLN A 306 -29.46 17.99 3.40
N ASP A 307 -30.50 18.44 2.69
CA ASP A 307 -30.64 19.79 2.13
C ASP A 307 -29.49 20.20 1.18
N VAL A 308 -28.79 19.19 0.66
CA VAL A 308 -27.75 19.32 -0.36
C VAL A 308 -28.30 18.91 -1.71
N LYS A 309 -27.89 19.63 -2.75
CA LYS A 309 -28.17 19.26 -4.14
C LYS A 309 -27.11 18.29 -4.63
N TRP A 310 -27.57 17.15 -5.12
CA TRP A 310 -26.73 16.06 -5.62
C TRP A 310 -26.93 15.89 -7.13
N THR A 311 -25.84 15.64 -7.85
CA THR A 311 -25.84 15.41 -9.30
C THR A 311 -25.35 14.00 -9.58
N ARG A 312 -26.14 13.22 -10.34
CA ARG A 312 -25.82 11.85 -10.75
C ARG A 312 -24.83 11.86 -11.91
N HIS A 313 -23.73 11.11 -11.76
CA HIS A 313 -22.77 10.81 -12.82
C HIS A 313 -22.71 9.30 -13.02
N VAL A 314 -22.92 8.83 -14.26
CA VAL A 314 -22.68 7.42 -14.61
C VAL A 314 -21.21 7.24 -14.86
N LEU A 315 -20.59 6.30 -14.15
CA LEU A 315 -19.18 5.97 -14.31
C LEU A 315 -18.99 4.84 -15.32
N GLU A 316 -19.87 3.84 -15.30
CA GLU A 316 -19.72 2.65 -16.13
C GLU A 316 -21.06 1.95 -16.41
N ASP A 317 -21.15 1.30 -17.58
CA ASP A 317 -22.16 0.29 -17.91
C ASP A 317 -21.43 -0.98 -18.39
N PHE A 318 -21.47 -2.04 -17.57
CA PHE A 318 -20.80 -3.31 -17.86
C PHE A 318 -21.47 -4.15 -18.97
N GLY A 319 -22.56 -3.67 -19.56
CA GLY A 319 -23.19 -4.25 -20.74
C GLY A 319 -24.65 -4.64 -20.53
N PRO A 320 -25.25 -5.37 -21.49
CA PRO A 320 -26.68 -5.65 -21.45
C PRO A 320 -27.08 -6.55 -20.28
N LEU A 321 -28.34 -6.39 -19.86
CA LEU A 321 -29.01 -7.27 -18.92
C LEU A 321 -29.44 -8.58 -19.61
N ASN A 322 -29.64 -9.64 -18.83
CA ASN A 322 -30.19 -10.91 -19.30
C ASN A 322 -31.73 -10.86 -19.46
N GLU A 323 -32.34 -11.99 -19.81
CA GLU A 323 -33.81 -12.10 -20.00
C GLU A 323 -34.62 -11.85 -18.73
N ALA A 324 -34.02 -12.07 -17.55
CA ALA A 324 -34.60 -11.74 -16.26
C ALA A 324 -34.37 -10.25 -15.88
N HIS A 325 -33.87 -9.43 -16.80
CA HIS A 325 -33.56 -8.02 -16.60
C HIS A 325 -32.52 -7.74 -15.50
N THR A 326 -31.60 -8.68 -15.29
CA THR A 326 -30.51 -8.54 -14.32
C THR A 326 -29.14 -8.59 -14.99
N GLY A 327 -28.16 -8.04 -14.32
CA GLY A 327 -26.75 -7.97 -14.67
C GLY A 327 -25.89 -8.62 -13.59
N SER A 328 -24.78 -7.98 -13.26
CA SER A 328 -23.69 -8.60 -12.50
C SER A 328 -23.29 -7.87 -11.23
N ILE A 329 -23.79 -6.67 -10.95
CA ILE A 329 -23.42 -5.91 -9.74
C ILE A 329 -24.40 -6.19 -8.61
N HIS A 330 -23.90 -6.60 -7.44
CA HIS A 330 -24.73 -6.86 -6.27
C HIS A 330 -24.60 -5.79 -5.18
N TYR A 331 -23.40 -5.24 -4.98
CA TYR A 331 -23.08 -4.43 -3.82
C TYR A 331 -22.01 -3.36 -4.13
N VAL A 332 -22.10 -2.22 -3.46
CA VAL A 332 -21.03 -1.21 -3.41
C VAL A 332 -20.69 -0.88 -1.96
N THR A 333 -19.43 -0.58 -1.69
CA THR A 333 -18.99 -0.02 -0.41
C THR A 333 -17.86 0.99 -0.61
N CYS A 334 -17.74 1.95 0.31
CA CYS A 334 -16.71 2.98 0.30
C CYS A 334 -15.64 2.69 1.36
N ALA A 335 -14.37 2.79 0.99
CA ALA A 335 -13.25 2.57 1.91
C ALA A 335 -11.98 3.27 1.41
N ASP A 336 -11.19 3.82 2.32
CA ASP A 336 -9.90 4.45 2.05
C ASP A 336 -8.83 3.35 1.97
N ILE A 337 -8.71 2.74 0.79
CA ILE A 337 -7.87 1.56 0.60
C ILE A 337 -6.39 1.91 0.38
N ASP A 338 -6.07 3.19 0.14
CA ASP A 338 -4.69 3.65 -0.01
C ASP A 338 -4.21 4.71 1.00
N ASP A 339 -5.05 5.07 1.98
CA ASP A 339 -4.79 5.97 3.13
C ASP A 339 -4.41 7.39 2.71
N ASP A 340 -5.01 7.91 1.64
CA ASP A 340 -4.83 9.31 1.21
C ASP A 340 -5.91 10.26 1.79
N GLY A 341 -6.80 9.70 2.61
CA GLY A 341 -7.93 10.39 3.22
C GLY A 341 -9.16 10.47 2.32
N VAL A 342 -9.14 9.86 1.14
CA VAL A 342 -10.28 9.79 0.21
C VAL A 342 -10.73 8.35 0.10
N GLU A 343 -11.98 8.08 0.49
CA GLU A 343 -12.53 6.73 0.33
C GLU A 343 -12.79 6.44 -1.16
N GLU A 344 -12.27 5.32 -1.64
CA GLU A 344 -12.58 4.74 -2.94
C GLU A 344 -13.93 4.02 -2.92
N THR A 345 -14.50 3.77 -4.11
CA THR A 345 -15.69 2.92 -4.27
C THR A 345 -15.31 1.52 -4.72
N LEU A 346 -15.59 0.51 -3.88
CA LEU A 346 -15.47 -0.91 -4.21
C LEU A 346 -16.81 -1.44 -4.74
N VAL A 347 -16.78 -2.16 -5.87
CA VAL A 347 -17.97 -2.69 -6.54
C VAL A 347 -17.87 -4.22 -6.63
N ALA A 348 -18.83 -4.91 -6.02
CA ALA A 348 -18.91 -6.37 -5.99
C ALA A 348 -19.66 -6.89 -7.22
N LEU A 349 -18.94 -7.62 -8.07
CA LEU A 349 -19.48 -8.28 -9.25
C LEU A 349 -19.63 -9.78 -9.04
N MET A 350 -20.87 -10.24 -9.17
CA MET A 350 -21.30 -11.63 -9.01
C MET A 350 -20.63 -12.56 -10.01
N GLY A 351 -20.45 -12.11 -11.25
CA GLY A 351 -20.18 -12.96 -12.40
C GLY A 351 -21.26 -12.80 -13.46
N SER A 352 -21.09 -13.49 -14.58
CA SER A 352 -22.08 -13.48 -15.65
C SER A 352 -22.14 -14.81 -16.40
N ASP A 353 -23.26 -15.01 -17.09
CA ASP A 353 -23.44 -16.08 -18.09
C ASP A 353 -23.73 -15.43 -19.47
N PRO A 354 -22.88 -15.61 -20.49
CA PRO A 354 -21.59 -16.33 -20.45
C PRO A 354 -20.56 -15.64 -19.53
N PRO A 355 -19.53 -16.37 -19.06
CA PRO A 355 -18.48 -15.84 -18.18
C PRO A 355 -17.79 -14.60 -18.74
N SER A 356 -17.56 -13.59 -17.90
CA SER A 356 -16.84 -12.37 -18.26
C SER A 356 -16.02 -11.84 -17.09
N TRP A 357 -14.70 -11.76 -17.27
CA TRP A 357 -13.78 -11.19 -16.28
C TRP A 357 -14.12 -9.73 -15.92
N LYS A 358 -14.66 -8.95 -16.86
CA LYS A 358 -15.11 -7.58 -16.61
C LYS A 358 -16.26 -7.53 -15.61
N ARG A 359 -17.08 -8.58 -15.56
CA ARG A 359 -18.31 -8.73 -14.77
C ARG A 359 -18.18 -9.73 -13.62
N THR A 360 -16.95 -10.08 -13.20
CA THR A 360 -16.69 -10.97 -12.07
C THR A 360 -15.64 -10.36 -11.14
N GLY A 361 -15.91 -10.31 -9.84
CA GLY A 361 -14.97 -9.86 -8.80
C GLY A 361 -15.06 -8.39 -8.41
N VAL A 362 -13.95 -7.76 -8.05
CA VAL A 362 -13.98 -6.42 -7.41
C VAL A 362 -13.32 -5.38 -8.30
N TRP A 363 -14.09 -4.36 -8.67
CA TRP A 363 -13.53 -3.11 -9.19
C TRP A 363 -13.43 -2.08 -8.08
N CYS A 364 -12.41 -1.26 -8.15
CA CYS A 364 -12.27 -0.11 -7.28
C CYS A 364 -12.16 1.16 -8.13
N TYR A 365 -12.91 2.19 -7.75
CA TYR A 365 -12.97 3.49 -8.42
C TYR A 365 -12.38 4.56 -7.50
N LYS A 366 -11.40 5.30 -8.01
CA LYS A 366 -10.74 6.41 -7.29
C LYS A 366 -11.08 7.74 -7.96
N PRO A 367 -11.59 8.75 -7.22
CA PRO A 367 -11.85 10.06 -7.79
C PRO A 367 -10.53 10.73 -8.21
N VAL A 368 -10.51 11.31 -9.41
CA VAL A 368 -9.37 12.12 -9.89
C VAL A 368 -9.77 13.57 -10.13
N ASP A 369 -11.07 13.82 -10.32
CA ASP A 369 -11.68 15.14 -10.29
C ASP A 369 -13.15 14.94 -9.88
N LEU A 370 -13.39 15.03 -8.58
CA LEU A 370 -14.68 14.71 -7.99
C LEU A 370 -15.79 15.63 -8.51
N HIS A 371 -15.54 16.94 -8.60
CA HIS A 371 -16.53 17.91 -9.06
C HIS A 371 -16.93 17.71 -10.51
N ALA A 372 -16.02 17.24 -11.36
CA ALA A 372 -16.35 16.85 -12.73
C ALA A 372 -16.95 15.43 -12.84
N GLY A 373 -17.09 14.71 -11.72
CA GLY A 373 -17.54 13.32 -11.69
C GLY A 373 -16.57 12.36 -12.40
N LYS A 374 -15.26 12.67 -12.40
CA LYS A 374 -14.24 11.86 -13.07
C LYS A 374 -13.54 10.95 -12.08
N PHE A 375 -13.58 9.67 -12.41
CA PHE A 375 -12.98 8.59 -11.65
C PHE A 375 -12.08 7.77 -12.56
N THR A 376 -11.01 7.22 -12.00
CA THR A 376 -10.27 6.12 -12.60
C THR A 376 -10.70 4.82 -11.93
N LYS A 377 -10.49 3.68 -12.60
CA LYS A 377 -10.84 2.37 -12.04
C LYS A 377 -9.76 1.34 -12.32
N PHE A 378 -9.67 0.37 -11.43
CA PHE A 378 -8.73 -0.75 -11.52
C PHE A 378 -9.34 -1.99 -10.86
N LYS A 379 -8.86 -3.15 -11.29
CA LYS A 379 -9.38 -4.44 -10.85
C LYS A 379 -8.59 -4.91 -9.63
N LEU A 380 -9.29 -5.25 -8.55
CA LEU A 380 -8.67 -5.78 -7.33
C LEU A 380 -8.80 -7.30 -7.21
N SER A 381 -9.80 -7.90 -7.85
CA SER A 381 -10.02 -9.35 -7.83
C SER A 381 -10.84 -9.79 -9.03
N ASP A 382 -10.53 -10.98 -9.56
CA ASP A 382 -11.29 -11.68 -10.61
C ASP A 382 -12.19 -12.81 -10.09
N ASN A 383 -12.19 -13.07 -8.77
CA ASN A 383 -13.07 -14.06 -8.16
C ASN A 383 -14.42 -13.43 -7.85
N SER A 384 -15.52 -14.15 -8.12
CA SER A 384 -16.90 -13.71 -7.82
C SER A 384 -17.02 -13.03 -6.45
N ALA A 385 -17.78 -11.95 -6.39
CA ALA A 385 -18.07 -11.22 -5.16
C ALA A 385 -19.56 -10.87 -5.09
N ALA A 386 -20.29 -11.52 -4.19
CA ALA A 386 -21.64 -11.12 -3.78
C ALA A 386 -21.57 -9.89 -2.88
N ARG A 387 -20.68 -9.93 -1.88
CA ARG A 387 -20.56 -8.89 -0.86
C ARG A 387 -19.09 -8.67 -0.55
N ILE A 388 -18.78 -7.47 -0.09
CA ILE A 388 -17.43 -7.03 0.28
C ILE A 388 -17.48 -6.62 1.74
N ALA A 389 -16.59 -7.18 2.55
CA ALA A 389 -16.35 -6.76 3.92
C ALA A 389 -15.00 -6.06 3.99
N VAL A 390 -14.92 -4.87 4.59
CA VAL A 390 -13.68 -4.09 4.72
C VAL A 390 -13.27 -4.03 6.19
N ALA A 391 -12.01 -4.35 6.49
CA ALA A 391 -11.48 -4.34 7.87
C ALA A 391 -9.95 -4.33 7.89
N ASP A 392 -9.34 -3.92 9.00
CA ASP A 392 -7.91 -4.15 9.25
C ASP A 392 -7.70 -5.56 9.81
N LEU A 393 -7.68 -6.57 8.94
CA LEU A 393 -7.63 -7.98 9.34
C LEU A 393 -6.29 -8.36 9.98
N LEU A 394 -5.24 -7.56 9.76
CA LEU A 394 -3.88 -7.81 10.28
C LEU A 394 -3.47 -6.94 11.47
N CYS A 395 -4.34 -6.06 11.98
CA CYS A 395 -4.07 -5.16 13.10
C CYS A 395 -2.89 -4.21 12.87
N ARG A 396 -2.92 -3.49 11.74
CA ARG A 396 -1.93 -2.50 11.32
C ARG A 396 -2.35 -1.06 11.65
N GLY A 397 -3.20 -0.90 12.67
CA GLY A 397 -3.57 0.38 13.24
C GLY A 397 -4.60 1.15 12.42
N GLY A 398 -5.45 0.45 11.67
CA GLY A 398 -6.54 1.04 10.89
C GLY A 398 -6.12 1.82 9.65
N LYS A 399 -4.81 1.92 9.38
CA LYS A 399 -4.25 2.64 8.22
C LYS A 399 -4.16 1.79 6.96
N LYS A 400 -4.14 0.46 7.11
CA LYS A 400 -4.13 -0.48 5.98
C LYS A 400 -5.39 -1.32 6.05
N LEU A 401 -6.38 -0.95 5.27
CA LEU A 401 -7.60 -1.72 5.13
C LEU A 401 -7.37 -2.92 4.19
N ASP A 402 -7.86 -4.06 4.62
CA ASP A 402 -8.03 -5.27 3.82
C ASP A 402 -9.49 -5.36 3.39
N PHE A 403 -9.76 -6.18 2.39
CA PHE A 403 -11.14 -6.54 2.08
C PHE A 403 -11.30 -8.05 1.95
N ALA A 404 -12.50 -8.55 2.21
CA ALA A 404 -12.87 -9.94 2.01
C ALA A 404 -14.12 -10.03 1.14
N THR A 405 -14.22 -11.11 0.36
CA THR A 405 -15.37 -11.38 -0.50
C THR A 405 -15.88 -12.80 -0.32
N ILE A 406 -17.16 -12.98 -0.55
CA ILE A 406 -17.79 -14.29 -0.75
C ILE A 406 -18.30 -14.37 -2.18
N SER A 407 -18.14 -15.50 -2.85
CA SER A 407 -18.71 -15.72 -4.18
C SER A 407 -20.23 -15.57 -4.16
N TYR A 408 -20.81 -15.01 -5.22
CA TYR A 408 -22.25 -15.07 -5.44
C TYR A 408 -22.61 -16.42 -6.06
N SER A 409 -23.30 -17.26 -5.30
CA SER A 409 -23.81 -18.53 -5.78
C SER A 409 -25.14 -18.82 -5.12
N VAL A 410 -26.22 -18.57 -5.84
CA VAL A 410 -27.60 -18.79 -5.40
C VAL A 410 -28.28 -19.72 -6.41
N PRO A 411 -28.61 -20.97 -6.01
CA PRO A 411 -29.26 -21.93 -6.89
C PRO A 411 -30.55 -21.39 -7.50
N GLY A 412 -30.70 -21.57 -8.81
CA GLY A 412 -31.87 -21.08 -9.55
C GLY A 412 -31.85 -19.59 -9.92
N TYR A 413 -30.76 -18.87 -9.60
CA TYR A 413 -30.55 -17.49 -10.05
C TYR A 413 -29.22 -17.35 -10.83
N PHE A 414 -28.09 -17.42 -10.13
CA PHE A 414 -26.74 -17.40 -10.71
C PHE A 414 -25.79 -18.14 -9.76
N GLU A 415 -25.02 -19.07 -10.30
CA GLU A 415 -24.13 -19.95 -9.53
C GLU A 415 -22.69 -19.77 -10.02
N SER A 416 -21.89 -18.99 -9.29
CA SER A 416 -20.46 -18.92 -9.57
C SER A 416 -19.82 -20.30 -9.39
N PRO A 417 -18.93 -20.73 -10.29
CA PRO A 417 -18.17 -21.96 -10.08
C PRO A 417 -17.27 -21.83 -8.84
N ASN A 418 -17.13 -22.92 -8.10
CA ASN A 418 -16.32 -23.04 -6.88
C ASN A 418 -16.54 -21.89 -5.88
N PRO A 419 -17.75 -21.76 -5.29
CA PRO A 419 -18.03 -20.72 -4.31
C PRO A 419 -17.05 -20.77 -3.14
N ALA A 420 -16.53 -19.61 -2.72
CA ALA A 420 -15.45 -19.51 -1.74
C ALA A 420 -15.53 -18.19 -0.96
N VAL A 421 -14.84 -18.13 0.18
CA VAL A 421 -14.54 -16.89 0.92
C VAL A 421 -13.06 -16.58 0.76
N ASN A 422 -12.75 -15.37 0.34
CA ASN A 422 -11.38 -14.91 0.12
C ASN A 422 -11.14 -13.60 0.88
N ALA A 423 -10.00 -13.50 1.55
CA ALA A 423 -9.47 -12.26 2.09
C ALA A 423 -8.37 -11.74 1.16
N TYR A 424 -8.34 -10.44 0.96
CA TYR A 424 -7.37 -9.72 0.13
C TYR A 424 -6.64 -8.76 1.03
N VAL A 425 -5.42 -9.14 1.37
CA VAL A 425 -4.60 -8.44 2.36
C VAL A 425 -3.75 -7.40 1.64
N SER A 426 -3.93 -6.12 1.96
CA SER A 426 -3.10 -5.04 1.43
C SER A 426 -1.64 -5.31 1.81
N SER A 427 -0.74 -5.38 0.84
CA SER A 427 0.68 -5.53 1.12
C SER A 427 1.43 -4.73 0.08
N SER A 428 2.18 -3.73 0.53
CA SER A 428 2.97 -2.91 -0.38
C SER A 428 4.13 -3.73 -0.94
N ILE A 429 4.69 -4.63 -0.11
CA ILE A 429 5.76 -5.54 -0.48
C ILE A 429 5.15 -6.91 -0.85
N THR A 430 5.39 -7.39 -2.07
CA THR A 430 5.10 -8.78 -2.46
C THR A 430 6.40 -9.57 -2.62
N ALA A 431 6.31 -10.90 -2.58
CA ALA A 431 7.46 -11.78 -2.70
C ALA A 431 7.06 -13.03 -3.49
N GLU A 432 7.89 -13.40 -4.45
CA GLU A 432 7.71 -14.56 -5.33
C GLU A 432 8.98 -15.39 -5.34
N LYS A 433 8.81 -16.72 -5.35
CA LYS A 433 9.93 -17.64 -5.51
C LYS A 433 10.39 -17.59 -6.97
N LEU A 434 11.69 -17.42 -7.18
CA LEU A 434 12.32 -17.68 -8.47
C LEU A 434 12.72 -19.16 -8.52
N ASP A 435 14.00 -19.46 -8.32
CA ASP A 435 14.49 -20.84 -8.13
C ASP A 435 14.95 -21.05 -6.67
N ALA A 436 16.23 -20.80 -6.40
CA ALA A 436 16.80 -20.79 -5.06
C ALA A 436 16.75 -19.40 -4.38
N GLU A 437 16.11 -18.43 -5.04
CA GLU A 437 16.09 -17.02 -4.67
C GLU A 437 14.66 -16.49 -4.62
N VAL A 438 14.49 -15.33 -3.98
CA VAL A 438 13.19 -14.64 -3.89
C VAL A 438 13.28 -13.28 -4.56
N VAL A 439 12.25 -12.89 -5.30
CA VAL A 439 12.09 -11.51 -5.77
C VAL A 439 11.06 -10.79 -4.91
N PHE A 440 11.47 -9.71 -4.29
CA PHE A 440 10.60 -8.71 -3.69
C PHE A 440 10.17 -7.71 -4.75
N ARG A 441 8.87 -7.40 -4.78
CA ARG A 441 8.33 -6.27 -5.55
C ARG A 441 7.80 -5.24 -4.55
N VAL A 442 8.30 -4.01 -4.64
CA VAL A 442 8.00 -2.93 -3.67
C VAL A 442 7.52 -1.67 -4.41
N PRO A 443 6.66 -0.82 -3.81
CA PRO A 443 6.35 0.45 -4.43
C PRO A 443 7.56 1.38 -4.40
N ARG A 444 7.57 2.35 -5.31
CA ARG A 444 8.42 3.52 -5.14
C ARG A 444 8.03 4.21 -3.82
N PRO A 445 8.98 4.58 -2.95
CA PRO A 445 8.64 5.23 -1.68
C PRO A 445 7.77 6.49 -1.88
N THR A 446 8.01 7.26 -2.95
CA THR A 446 7.23 8.45 -3.32
C THR A 446 5.78 8.18 -3.72
N ASN A 447 5.44 6.94 -4.06
CA ASN A 447 4.13 6.54 -4.57
C ASN A 447 3.29 5.78 -3.53
N THR A 448 3.80 5.61 -2.31
CA THR A 448 3.05 5.05 -1.18
C THR A 448 2.75 6.14 -0.15
N HIS A 449 1.65 5.98 0.57
CA HIS A 449 1.29 6.80 1.73
C HIS A 449 1.53 6.07 3.06
N LEU A 450 1.87 4.78 2.98
CA LEU A 450 2.00 3.89 4.12
C LEU A 450 3.37 3.24 4.16
N ALA A 451 3.90 3.13 5.38
CA ALA A 451 5.06 2.30 5.64
C ALA A 451 4.67 0.81 5.58
N ASP A 452 5.58 -0.03 5.11
CA ASP A 452 5.45 -1.49 5.15
C ASP A 452 6.78 -2.13 5.52
N GLU A 453 6.72 -3.25 6.21
CA GLU A 453 7.88 -4.01 6.63
C GLU A 453 7.62 -5.51 6.51
N VAL A 454 8.56 -6.24 5.92
CA VAL A 454 8.50 -7.70 5.78
C VAL A 454 9.82 -8.31 6.24
N SER A 455 9.76 -9.09 7.33
CA SER A 455 10.89 -9.95 7.75
C SER A 455 11.06 -11.12 6.78
N PHE A 456 12.31 -11.52 6.49
CA PHE A 456 12.56 -12.57 5.48
C PHE A 456 13.67 -13.56 5.82
N LEU A 457 14.73 -13.14 6.52
CA LEU A 457 15.86 -14.02 6.86
C LEU A 457 16.33 -13.79 8.31
N ASP A 458 16.45 -14.85 9.10
CA ASP A 458 17.10 -14.81 10.42
C ASP A 458 18.45 -15.50 10.33
N VAL A 459 19.54 -14.74 10.50
CA VAL A 459 20.91 -15.23 10.30
C VAL A 459 21.90 -14.43 11.13
N ALA A 460 22.93 -15.11 11.64
CA ALA A 460 24.05 -14.49 12.35
C ALA A 460 23.63 -13.56 13.51
N GLY A 461 22.60 -13.94 14.26
CA GLY A 461 22.08 -13.16 15.39
C GLY A 461 21.27 -11.93 14.95
N ARG A 462 20.80 -11.89 13.70
CA ARG A 462 20.00 -10.79 13.15
C ARG A 462 18.79 -11.29 12.35
N LYS A 463 17.63 -10.67 12.58
CA LYS A 463 16.45 -10.80 11.70
C LYS A 463 16.46 -9.66 10.70
N MET A 464 16.52 -10.02 9.43
CA MET A 464 16.50 -9.09 8.30
C MET A 464 15.06 -8.81 7.90
N SER A 465 14.70 -7.54 7.82
CA SER A 465 13.43 -7.07 7.27
C SER A 465 13.66 -6.09 6.12
N LEU A 466 12.83 -6.14 5.09
CA LEU A 466 12.75 -5.13 4.04
C LEU A 466 11.66 -4.13 4.41
N ALA A 467 11.97 -2.84 4.42
CA ALA A 467 11.03 -1.79 4.76
C ALA A 467 10.97 -0.72 3.68
N VAL A 468 9.74 -0.30 3.34
CA VAL A 468 9.46 0.87 2.49
C VAL A 468 8.71 1.89 3.33
N VAL A 469 9.16 3.14 3.30
CA VAL A 469 8.61 4.23 4.12
C VAL A 469 8.35 5.45 3.24
N PRO A 470 7.14 6.03 3.29
CA PRO A 470 6.74 7.17 2.45
C PRO A 470 7.54 8.45 2.76
N PRO A 471 7.43 9.50 1.93
CA PRO A 471 8.07 10.78 2.18
C PRO A 471 7.69 11.40 3.52
N HIS A 472 8.62 12.17 4.09
CA HIS A 472 8.40 13.01 5.29
C HIS A 472 7.80 12.27 6.49
N SER A 473 8.08 10.98 6.59
CA SER A 473 7.43 10.10 7.54
C SER A 473 8.37 9.72 8.66
N LYS A 474 7.77 9.62 9.85
CA LYS A 474 8.43 9.08 11.04
C LYS A 474 8.27 7.56 11.04
N TYR A 475 9.36 6.85 11.28
CA TYR A 475 9.35 5.40 11.40
C TYR A 475 10.10 4.96 12.66
N ALA A 476 9.49 4.06 13.42
CA ALA A 476 10.03 3.58 14.68
C ALA A 476 10.94 2.37 14.45
N LEU A 477 12.06 2.31 15.16
CA LEU A 477 13.02 1.22 15.12
C LEU A 477 13.30 0.69 16.52
N ASP A 478 13.56 -0.60 16.60
CA ASP A 478 14.00 -1.24 17.82
C ASP A 478 15.39 -0.78 18.25
N ALA A 479 15.61 -0.75 19.56
CA ALA A 479 16.89 -0.31 20.12
C ALA A 479 18.04 -1.23 19.69
N GLY A 480 19.02 -0.67 18.98
CA GLY A 480 20.17 -1.42 18.46
C GLY A 480 19.89 -2.17 17.15
N ALA A 481 18.81 -1.82 16.45
CA ALA A 481 18.63 -2.17 15.05
C ALA A 481 19.70 -1.50 14.17
N GLY A 482 20.15 -2.23 13.14
CA GLY A 482 20.94 -1.66 12.06
C GLY A 482 20.06 -1.35 10.85
N VAL A 483 20.46 -0.39 10.01
CA VAL A 483 19.78 -0.08 8.74
C VAL A 483 20.77 0.03 7.59
N LYS A 484 20.44 -0.58 6.45
CA LYS A 484 21.14 -0.41 5.18
C LYS A 484 20.17 0.12 4.14
N ILE A 485 20.39 1.35 3.68
CA ILE A 485 19.53 1.99 2.69
C ILE A 485 19.85 1.46 1.29
N ILE A 486 18.81 1.17 0.52
CA ILE A 486 18.91 0.74 -0.89
C ILE A 486 18.18 1.69 -1.85
N ALA A 487 17.28 2.56 -1.36
CA ALA A 487 16.80 3.75 -2.06
C ALA A 487 16.38 4.85 -1.07
N GLY A 488 16.49 6.11 -1.48
CA GLY A 488 16.10 7.26 -0.66
C GLY A 488 17.04 7.54 0.52
N ARG A 489 16.52 8.08 1.62
CA ARG A 489 17.32 8.42 2.81
C ARG A 489 16.57 8.31 4.13
N LEU A 490 17.35 8.07 5.18
CA LEU A 490 16.91 8.21 6.58
C LEU A 490 17.75 9.24 7.31
N THR A 491 17.10 9.97 8.21
CA THR A 491 17.72 10.95 9.11
C THR A 491 17.27 10.74 10.55
N TRP A 492 18.16 10.99 11.50
CA TRP A 492 17.85 10.98 12.93
C TRP A 492 18.81 11.88 13.72
N LYS A 493 18.55 12.03 15.01
CA LYS A 493 19.51 12.62 15.95
C LYS A 493 20.15 11.52 16.78
N ASP A 494 21.46 11.53 16.90
CA ASP A 494 22.17 10.61 17.78
C ASP A 494 22.05 11.02 19.26
N GLN A 495 22.72 10.27 20.15
CA GLN A 495 22.69 10.51 21.59
C GLN A 495 23.28 11.87 22.00
N GLU A 496 24.11 12.48 21.15
CA GLU A 496 24.70 13.81 21.35
C GLU A 496 23.84 14.92 20.73
N GLY A 497 22.71 14.56 20.11
CA GLY A 497 21.81 15.47 19.42
C GLY A 497 22.29 15.89 18.02
N LYS A 498 23.36 15.28 17.51
CA LYS A 498 23.89 15.56 16.18
C LYS A 498 23.01 14.89 15.12
N HIS A 499 22.75 15.62 14.04
CA HIS A 499 22.03 15.09 12.89
C HIS A 499 22.88 14.05 12.16
N VAL A 500 22.29 12.88 11.95
CA VAL A 500 22.86 11.77 11.19
C VAL A 500 21.98 11.51 9.97
N GLU A 501 22.61 11.30 8.83
CA GLU A 501 21.96 10.89 7.59
C GLU A 501 22.56 9.56 7.12
N ARG A 502 21.71 8.70 6.56
CA ARG A 502 22.11 7.55 5.74
C ARG A 502 21.38 7.57 4.41
N THR A 503 22.13 7.25 3.37
CA THR A 503 21.67 7.10 1.99
C THR A 503 22.17 5.76 1.47
N MET A 504 22.00 5.50 0.17
CA MET A 504 22.42 4.25 -0.46
C MET A 504 23.90 3.92 -0.26
N ALA A 505 24.79 4.89 -0.10
CA ALA A 505 26.23 4.67 0.02
C ALA A 505 26.89 5.67 0.98
N ALA A 506 27.90 5.20 1.73
CA ALA A 506 28.81 6.07 2.48
C ALA A 506 29.81 6.77 1.55
N ASP A 507 30.69 7.61 2.12
CA ASP A 507 31.72 8.30 1.32
C ASP A 507 32.70 7.28 0.70
N PRO A 508 33.21 7.52 -0.54
CA PRO A 508 34.15 6.61 -1.20
C PRO A 508 35.34 6.25 -0.32
N PHE A 509 35.70 4.95 -0.31
CA PHE A 509 36.79 4.38 0.48
C PHE A 509 36.70 4.63 2.01
N SER A 510 35.51 4.90 2.53
CA SER A 510 35.24 5.07 3.96
C SER A 510 34.33 3.95 4.51
N GLN A 511 34.09 3.96 5.82
CA GLN A 511 33.09 3.10 6.46
C GLN A 511 32.27 3.88 7.49
N VAL A 512 31.03 3.44 7.70
CA VAL A 512 30.11 4.00 8.68
C VAL A 512 29.36 2.88 9.38
N SER A 513 29.00 3.08 10.66
CA SER A 513 28.11 2.16 11.35
C SER A 513 26.71 2.21 10.75
N VAL A 514 26.08 1.04 10.60
CA VAL A 514 24.67 0.89 10.25
C VAL A 514 23.75 0.96 11.47
N LEU A 515 24.29 0.95 12.69
CA LEU A 515 23.48 1.02 13.91
C LEU A 515 22.78 2.36 14.05
N VAL A 516 21.50 2.30 14.38
CA VAL A 516 20.69 3.49 14.67
C VAL A 516 20.61 3.68 16.18
N ASN A 517 21.21 4.76 16.67
CA ASN A 517 21.20 5.13 18.08
C ASN A 517 20.00 6.04 18.44
N SER A 518 18.87 5.83 17.77
CA SER A 518 17.59 6.53 17.97
C SER A 518 16.46 5.52 17.87
N ARG A 519 15.35 5.76 18.58
CA ARG A 519 14.12 4.96 18.42
C ARG A 519 13.32 5.36 17.20
N ASP A 520 13.58 6.56 16.68
CA ASP A 520 12.82 7.15 15.60
C ASP A 520 13.76 7.65 14.51
N VAL A 521 13.41 7.35 13.26
CA VAL A 521 14.04 7.87 12.05
C VAL A 521 13.02 8.59 11.19
N HIS A 522 13.49 9.48 10.33
CA HIS A 522 12.68 10.29 9.44
C HIS A 522 13.14 10.16 8.00
N THR A 523 12.19 10.00 7.08
CA THR A 523 12.46 10.01 5.63
C THR A 523 12.48 11.43 5.07
N GLY A 524 13.19 11.59 3.95
CA GLY A 524 13.17 12.82 3.16
C GLY A 524 11.95 12.94 2.23
N ALA A 525 12.01 13.87 1.28
CA ALA A 525 10.97 14.07 0.25
C ALA A 525 10.86 12.89 -0.72
N GLU A 526 11.93 12.10 -0.82
CA GLU A 526 12.02 10.92 -1.67
C GLU A 526 11.53 9.63 -0.97
N GLY A 527 11.17 9.67 0.32
CA GLY A 527 10.91 8.48 1.12
C GLY A 527 12.18 7.64 1.37
N ALA A 528 12.01 6.36 1.72
CA ALA A 528 13.13 5.41 1.83
C ALA A 528 12.70 3.96 1.58
N LEU A 529 13.64 3.17 1.05
CA LEU A 529 13.59 1.71 0.98
C LEU A 529 14.91 1.18 1.56
N PHE A 530 14.83 0.29 2.55
CA PHE A 530 15.99 -0.14 3.31
C PHE A 530 15.81 -1.52 3.93
N VAL A 531 16.94 -2.17 4.23
CA VAL A 531 16.99 -3.40 5.02
C VAL A 531 17.26 -3.05 6.49
N ILE A 532 16.48 -3.63 7.39
CA ILE A 532 16.61 -3.51 8.83
C ILE A 532 17.25 -4.80 9.37
N PHE A 533 18.21 -4.65 10.27
CA PHE A 533 18.87 -5.74 10.99
C PHE A 533 18.45 -5.72 12.46
N HIS A 534 17.32 -6.34 12.75
CA HIS A 534 16.82 -6.52 14.11
C HIS A 534 17.72 -7.49 14.88
N LYS A 535 17.82 -7.35 16.19
CA LYS A 535 18.53 -8.34 17.02
C LYS A 535 17.76 -9.67 17.01
N SER A 536 18.51 -10.77 16.99
CA SER A 536 17.97 -12.12 17.06
C SER A 536 18.71 -12.94 18.12
N ASP A 537 17.96 -13.75 18.84
CA ASP A 537 18.45 -14.80 19.73
C ASP A 537 18.23 -16.21 19.15
N THR A 538 17.65 -16.30 17.94
CA THR A 538 17.26 -17.56 17.29
C THR A 538 18.21 -18.03 16.19
N SER A 539 19.21 -17.23 15.80
CA SER A 539 20.17 -17.56 14.72
C SER A 539 21.64 -17.50 15.15
N GLY A 540 21.90 -17.91 16.40
CA GLY A 540 23.25 -17.97 16.97
C GLY A 540 23.74 -16.65 17.57
N THR A 541 24.96 -16.67 18.11
CA THR A 541 25.62 -15.50 18.70
C THR A 541 27.11 -15.54 18.37
N PRO A 542 27.73 -14.44 17.91
CA PRO A 542 29.15 -14.41 17.60
C PRO A 542 30.02 -14.53 18.86
N PRO A 543 31.29 -14.99 18.75
CA PRO A 543 31.97 -15.39 17.52
C PRO A 543 31.50 -16.76 17.00
N TYR A 544 31.50 -16.92 15.68
CA TYR A 544 31.13 -18.17 15.01
C TYR A 544 32.37 -18.95 14.62
N SER A 545 32.57 -20.12 15.21
CA SER A 545 33.70 -21.03 14.92
C SER A 545 33.36 -22.15 13.95
N ASP A 546 32.08 -22.40 13.68
CA ASP A 546 31.59 -23.44 12.77
C ASP A 546 30.35 -22.94 12.01
N MET A 547 30.24 -23.26 10.72
CA MET A 547 29.10 -22.87 9.88
C MET A 547 27.75 -23.42 10.36
N LYS A 548 27.73 -24.47 11.19
CA LYS A 548 26.52 -24.96 11.87
C LYS A 548 25.93 -23.96 12.87
N GLN A 549 26.74 -23.00 13.34
CA GLN A 549 26.27 -21.91 14.21
C GLN A 549 25.65 -20.76 13.41
N LEU A 550 25.79 -20.79 12.08
CA LEU A 550 25.34 -19.75 11.16
C LEU A 550 24.12 -20.17 10.33
N VAL A 551 23.43 -21.25 10.70
CA VAL A 551 22.21 -21.69 9.99
C VAL A 551 21.23 -20.52 9.88
N ALA A 552 20.82 -20.22 8.65
CA ALA A 552 19.85 -19.19 8.37
C ALA A 552 18.43 -19.77 8.37
N HIS A 553 17.46 -19.02 8.87
CA HIS A 553 16.06 -19.42 8.92
C HIS A 553 15.19 -18.51 8.07
N ASN A 554 14.32 -19.12 7.27
CA ASN A 554 13.25 -18.43 6.57
C ASN A 554 12.22 -17.93 7.59
N ILE A 555 11.98 -16.63 7.62
CA ILE A 555 11.02 -15.98 8.54
C ILE A 555 9.96 -15.17 7.79
N PHE A 556 9.69 -15.51 6.53
CA PHE A 556 8.62 -14.86 5.76
C PHE A 556 7.27 -14.99 6.50
N PRO A 557 6.51 -13.90 6.63
CA PRO A 557 5.19 -13.93 7.24
C PRO A 557 4.25 -14.90 6.51
N SER A 558 3.30 -15.48 7.24
CA SER A 558 2.41 -16.51 6.72
C SER A 558 1.52 -16.13 5.55
N TYR A 559 1.22 -14.84 5.40
CA TYR A 559 0.37 -14.32 4.35
C TYR A 559 1.08 -14.32 2.99
N PHE A 560 2.37 -14.67 2.94
CA PHE A 560 3.09 -14.96 1.71
C PHE A 560 2.82 -16.37 1.17
N PRO A 561 2.98 -16.57 -0.16
CA PRO A 561 2.82 -17.87 -0.80
C PRO A 561 3.62 -18.98 -0.11
N GLN A 562 3.04 -20.18 -0.03
CA GLN A 562 3.66 -21.33 0.64
C GLN A 562 5.04 -21.67 0.06
N GLU A 563 5.20 -21.55 -1.26
CA GLU A 563 6.47 -21.81 -1.95
C GLU A 563 7.62 -20.89 -1.52
N VAL A 564 7.32 -19.64 -1.14
CA VAL A 564 8.30 -18.70 -0.59
C VAL A 564 8.64 -19.08 0.85
N ARG A 565 7.62 -19.42 1.65
CA ARG A 565 7.79 -19.77 3.09
C ARG A 565 8.49 -21.11 3.32
N GLN A 566 8.47 -22.01 2.34
CA GLN A 566 9.12 -23.32 2.40
C GLN A 566 10.52 -23.32 1.78
N LEU A 567 11.01 -22.18 1.30
CA LEU A 567 12.35 -22.08 0.73
C LEU A 567 13.40 -22.08 1.85
N ASP A 568 14.44 -22.91 1.69
CA ASP A 568 15.61 -22.91 2.56
C ASP A 568 16.73 -22.06 1.95
N PHE A 569 17.51 -21.37 2.80
CA PHE A 569 18.64 -20.54 2.39
C PHE A 569 19.95 -21.11 2.96
N PRO A 570 20.49 -22.22 2.44
CA PRO A 570 21.68 -22.83 2.98
C PRO A 570 22.95 -22.04 2.63
N TRP A 571 23.91 -22.07 3.56
CA TRP A 571 25.29 -21.72 3.26
C TRP A 571 25.93 -22.81 2.41
N VAL A 572 26.33 -22.45 1.20
CA VAL A 572 27.03 -23.35 0.27
C VAL A 572 28.47 -22.91 0.17
N LYS A 573 29.40 -23.85 0.30
CA LYS A 573 30.82 -23.54 0.16
C LYS A 573 31.08 -23.08 -1.27
N VAL A 574 31.88 -22.04 -1.43
CA VAL A 574 32.04 -21.37 -2.73
C VAL A 574 32.65 -22.32 -3.77
N GLU A 575 33.51 -23.26 -3.37
CA GLU A 575 34.04 -24.29 -4.29
C GLU A 575 32.96 -25.17 -4.95
N ASP A 576 31.80 -25.30 -4.30
CA ASP A 576 30.67 -26.11 -4.76
C ASP A 576 29.64 -25.30 -5.57
N ARG A 577 29.84 -23.98 -5.71
CA ARG A 577 28.94 -23.14 -6.53
C ARG A 577 29.19 -23.37 -8.02
N PRO A 578 28.15 -23.33 -8.88
CA PRO A 578 28.30 -23.55 -10.32
C PRO A 578 29.28 -22.56 -10.98
N TRP A 579 29.35 -21.33 -10.47
CA TRP A 579 30.21 -20.27 -10.98
C TRP A 579 31.67 -20.31 -10.44
N ALA A 580 31.98 -21.24 -9.54
CA ALA A 580 33.32 -21.39 -8.99
C ALA A 580 34.34 -21.79 -10.06
N ASN A 581 33.92 -22.63 -11.02
CA ASN A 581 34.74 -23.12 -12.13
C ASN A 581 36.10 -23.68 -11.66
N GLY A 582 36.10 -24.42 -10.55
CA GLY A 582 37.28 -25.06 -9.96
C GLY A 582 38.14 -24.15 -9.06
N ARG A 583 37.75 -22.90 -8.82
CA ARG A 583 38.40 -21.96 -7.88
C ARG A 583 38.01 -22.25 -6.41
N PHE A 584 38.71 -21.61 -5.47
CA PHE A 584 38.41 -21.58 -4.03
C PHE A 584 38.45 -22.93 -3.30
N LYS A 585 39.21 -23.90 -3.83
CA LYS A 585 39.24 -25.26 -3.28
C LYS A 585 39.79 -25.31 -1.85
N GLY A 586 39.07 -26.00 -0.96
CA GLY A 586 39.50 -26.21 0.43
C GLY A 586 39.53 -24.94 1.29
N VAL A 587 38.92 -23.84 0.83
CA VAL A 587 38.88 -22.57 1.55
C VAL A 587 37.57 -22.44 2.33
N GLU A 588 37.63 -21.99 3.57
CA GLU A 588 36.45 -21.71 4.41
C GLU A 588 35.75 -20.42 3.96
N PHE A 589 35.20 -20.45 2.75
CA PHE A 589 34.51 -19.35 2.07
C PHE A 589 33.14 -19.85 1.60
N TYR A 590 32.05 -19.24 2.09
CA TYR A 590 30.68 -19.70 1.83
C TYR A 590 29.81 -18.56 1.30
N ASN A 591 28.78 -18.93 0.54
CA ASN A 591 27.79 -18.02 -0.02
C ASN A 591 26.37 -18.51 0.27
N LEU A 592 25.49 -17.57 0.60
CA LEU A 592 24.04 -17.74 0.75
C LEU A 592 23.37 -16.93 -0.37
N VAL A 593 22.60 -17.63 -1.22
CA VAL A 593 21.89 -17.02 -2.37
C VAL A 593 20.72 -16.18 -1.93
N GLY A 594 20.31 -15.28 -2.81
CA GLY A 594 19.87 -13.98 -2.38
C GLY A 594 18.42 -13.65 -2.66
N PHE A 595 18.23 -12.33 -2.66
CA PHE A 595 16.97 -11.65 -2.76
C PHE A 595 17.10 -10.55 -3.79
N HIS A 596 16.27 -10.59 -4.83
CA HIS A 596 16.09 -9.46 -5.73
C HIS A 596 15.09 -8.49 -5.12
N VAL A 597 15.34 -7.19 -5.26
CA VAL A 597 14.39 -6.14 -4.93
C VAL A 597 14.12 -5.34 -6.18
N ARG A 598 12.86 -5.26 -6.60
CA ARG A 598 12.39 -4.56 -7.79
C ARG A 598 11.22 -3.65 -7.48
N TYR A 599 11.03 -2.60 -8.27
CA TYR A 599 9.79 -1.82 -8.17
C TYR A 599 8.60 -2.63 -8.70
N ASN A 600 7.42 -2.45 -8.09
CA ASN A 600 6.19 -3.15 -8.42
C ASN A 600 5.30 -2.40 -9.43
N ASP A 601 5.83 -1.35 -10.05
CA ASP A 601 5.19 -0.67 -11.18
C ASP A 601 5.57 -1.34 -12.51
N ASP A 602 5.01 -0.83 -13.61
CA ASP A 602 5.20 -1.41 -14.95
C ASP A 602 6.66 -1.41 -15.43
N THR A 603 7.59 -0.72 -14.74
CA THR A 603 9.00 -0.73 -15.11
C THR A 603 9.71 -2.01 -14.72
N ASP A 604 9.23 -2.71 -13.68
CA ASP A 604 9.93 -3.83 -13.03
C ASP A 604 11.43 -3.54 -12.79
N GLU A 605 11.74 -2.27 -12.49
CA GLU A 605 13.11 -1.78 -12.42
C GLU A 605 13.84 -2.44 -11.25
N HIS A 606 15.04 -2.95 -11.52
CA HIS A 606 15.92 -3.53 -10.51
C HIS A 606 16.41 -2.46 -9.55
N VAL A 607 16.20 -2.66 -8.25
CA VAL A 607 16.65 -1.75 -7.20
C VAL A 607 17.94 -2.25 -6.56
N CYS A 608 17.95 -3.53 -6.17
CA CYS A 608 19.10 -4.15 -5.51
C CYS A 608 19.02 -5.67 -5.63
N HIS A 609 20.17 -6.34 -5.74
CA HIS A 609 20.29 -7.76 -5.43
C HIS A 609 21.07 -7.91 -4.12
N ILE A 610 20.62 -8.80 -3.24
CA ILE A 610 21.13 -8.94 -1.87
C ILE A 610 21.55 -10.39 -1.65
N GLN A 611 22.80 -10.65 -1.26
CA GLN A 611 23.28 -12.00 -0.96
C GLN A 611 24.29 -12.02 0.20
N GLY A 612 24.41 -13.17 0.87
CA GLY A 612 25.23 -13.33 2.07
C GLY A 612 26.53 -14.08 1.81
N TRP A 613 27.58 -13.75 2.56
CA TRP A 613 28.91 -14.36 2.44
C TRP A 613 29.56 -14.54 3.80
N THR A 614 30.45 -15.54 3.89
CA THR A 614 31.30 -15.74 5.07
C THR A 614 32.72 -16.11 4.68
N ALA A 615 33.69 -15.69 5.49
CA ALA A 615 35.10 -16.03 5.32
C ALA A 615 35.71 -16.37 6.67
N GLY A 616 36.37 -17.53 6.76
CA GLY A 616 37.13 -17.94 7.94
C GLY A 616 38.41 -17.12 8.15
N VAL A 617 39.07 -17.34 9.28
CA VAL A 617 40.35 -16.69 9.62
C VAL A 617 41.39 -16.91 8.52
N GLY A 618 42.06 -15.83 8.10
CA GLY A 618 43.08 -15.84 7.04
C GLY A 618 42.55 -16.06 5.61
N VAL A 619 41.23 -16.16 5.41
CA VAL A 619 40.63 -16.41 4.10
C VAL A 619 40.54 -15.11 3.28
N SER A 620 40.86 -15.23 1.98
CA SER A 620 40.57 -14.23 0.96
C SER A 620 39.38 -14.68 0.10
N ALA A 621 38.43 -13.78 -0.14
CA ALA A 621 37.34 -13.99 -1.10
C ALA A 621 37.81 -13.92 -2.58
N GLY A 622 39.10 -13.64 -2.82
CA GLY A 622 39.72 -13.57 -4.14
C GLY A 622 39.57 -12.19 -4.79
N PHE A 623 40.68 -11.65 -5.29
CA PHE A 623 40.66 -10.36 -6.00
C PHE A 623 39.93 -10.49 -7.33
N HIS A 624 38.93 -9.63 -7.53
CA HIS A 624 38.10 -9.54 -8.74
C HIS A 624 37.78 -8.07 -9.06
N ASN A 625 37.14 -7.79 -10.19
CA ASN A 625 36.91 -6.42 -10.66
C ASN A 625 35.60 -6.23 -11.47
N HIS A 626 34.66 -7.18 -11.39
CA HIS A 626 33.31 -7.11 -11.97
C HIS A 626 33.27 -6.79 -13.48
N THR A 627 34.20 -7.35 -14.26
CA THR A 627 34.17 -7.20 -15.73
C THR A 627 33.09 -8.04 -16.41
N ASP A 628 32.50 -8.98 -15.69
CA ASP A 628 31.51 -9.96 -16.14
C ASP A 628 30.06 -9.47 -15.98
N GLN A 629 29.79 -8.61 -15.01
CA GLN A 629 28.46 -8.03 -14.77
C GLN A 629 28.56 -6.60 -14.21
N SER A 630 27.61 -5.74 -14.59
CA SER A 630 27.62 -4.32 -14.24
C SER A 630 26.72 -4.02 -13.03
N PHE A 631 27.31 -3.55 -11.93
CA PHE A 631 26.60 -3.06 -10.74
C PHE A 631 27.53 -2.22 -9.84
N CYS A 632 26.93 -1.43 -8.96
CA CYS A 632 27.58 -0.76 -7.84
C CYS A 632 27.38 -1.61 -6.57
N GLU A 633 28.42 -2.25 -6.06
CA GLU A 633 28.32 -3.09 -4.86
C GLU A 633 28.74 -2.35 -3.59
N LEU A 634 28.02 -2.65 -2.52
CA LEU A 634 28.35 -2.19 -1.16
C LEU A 634 28.18 -3.36 -0.20
N HIS A 635 29.10 -3.50 0.75
CA HIS A 635 29.05 -4.56 1.74
C HIS A 635 28.68 -4.02 3.12
N THR A 636 27.76 -4.72 3.79
CA THR A 636 27.45 -4.53 5.20
C THR A 636 27.94 -5.72 6.00
N CYS A 637 28.90 -5.49 6.90
CA CYS A 637 29.42 -6.50 7.80
C CYS A 637 28.47 -6.67 8.98
N LEU A 638 27.91 -7.87 9.16
CA LEU A 638 27.11 -8.21 10.33
C LEU A 638 27.97 -8.66 11.49
N VAL A 639 29.03 -9.43 11.19
CA VAL A 639 30.00 -9.94 12.16
C VAL A 639 31.40 -9.90 11.54
N ASN A 640 32.36 -9.35 12.29
CA ASN A 640 33.77 -9.37 11.92
C ASN A 640 34.50 -10.31 12.90
N GLY A 641 34.79 -11.54 12.48
CA GLY A 641 35.22 -12.63 13.35
C GLY A 641 36.50 -12.34 14.12
N THR A 642 37.41 -11.58 13.49
CA THR A 642 38.72 -11.20 14.08
C THR A 642 38.78 -9.74 14.52
N GLY A 643 37.75 -8.94 14.19
CA GLY A 643 37.80 -7.48 14.25
C GLY A 643 38.73 -6.82 13.22
N GLN A 644 39.36 -7.59 12.33
CA GLN A 644 40.30 -7.12 11.30
C GLN A 644 39.88 -7.50 9.88
N GLY A 645 38.74 -8.13 9.67
CA GLY A 645 38.17 -8.41 8.35
C GLY A 645 37.75 -7.12 7.62
N GLY A 646 37.74 -7.14 6.28
CA GLY A 646 37.24 -6.03 5.49
C GLY A 646 37.72 -6.02 4.04
N MET A 647 37.45 -4.91 3.36
CA MET A 647 37.72 -4.76 1.92
C MET A 647 39.15 -4.33 1.64
N ALA A 648 39.79 -4.96 0.66
CA ALA A 648 41.06 -4.55 0.11
C ALA A 648 40.92 -4.19 -1.37
N TRP A 649 41.67 -3.19 -1.84
CA TRP A 649 41.67 -2.77 -3.24
C TRP A 649 43.08 -2.40 -3.71
N ALA A 650 43.39 -2.72 -4.96
CA ALA A 650 44.65 -2.38 -5.61
C ALA A 650 44.79 -0.87 -5.78
N THR A 651 45.97 -0.34 -5.46
CA THR A 651 46.33 1.08 -5.63
C THR A 651 47.26 1.33 -6.81
N VAL A 652 47.48 0.30 -7.62
CA VAL A 652 48.25 0.34 -8.87
C VAL A 652 47.32 0.11 -10.06
N PRO A 653 47.74 0.45 -11.29
CA PRO A 653 47.02 0.09 -12.51
C PRO A 653 46.73 -1.43 -12.62
N ASP A 654 45.64 -1.79 -13.30
CA ASP A 654 45.14 -3.18 -13.34
C ASP A 654 46.14 -4.17 -13.97
N ASP A 655 47.00 -3.72 -14.88
CA ASP A 655 48.05 -4.50 -15.54
C ASP A 655 49.29 -4.74 -14.64
N GLN A 656 49.37 -4.06 -13.50
CA GLN A 656 50.49 -4.17 -12.54
C GLN A 656 50.12 -4.96 -11.29
N PHE A 657 48.88 -5.44 -11.19
CA PHE A 657 48.37 -6.24 -10.08
C PHE A 657 48.10 -7.68 -10.55
N ASP A 658 48.70 -8.66 -9.89
CA ASP A 658 48.40 -10.08 -10.12
C ASP A 658 47.34 -10.53 -9.09
N PRO A 659 46.07 -10.72 -9.48
CA PRO A 659 45.02 -11.14 -8.54
C PRO A 659 45.19 -12.58 -8.03
N ALA A 660 46.00 -13.41 -8.71
CA ALA A 660 46.31 -14.77 -8.25
C ALA A 660 47.42 -14.80 -7.18
N HIS A 661 48.31 -13.80 -7.20
CA HIS A 661 49.40 -13.66 -6.22
C HIS A 661 49.48 -12.20 -5.72
N PRO A 662 48.48 -11.75 -4.94
CA PRO A 662 48.35 -10.35 -4.57
C PRO A 662 49.50 -9.88 -3.66
N ASP A 663 50.20 -8.83 -4.09
CA ASP A 663 51.28 -8.18 -3.36
C ASP A 663 50.72 -7.15 -2.35
N LYS A 664 51.05 -7.32 -1.06
CA LYS A 664 50.60 -6.46 0.04
C LYS A 664 51.01 -4.99 -0.13
N GLU A 665 52.08 -4.70 -0.87
CA GLU A 665 52.51 -3.32 -1.12
C GLU A 665 51.66 -2.61 -2.19
N LYS A 666 50.89 -3.37 -2.98
CA LYS A 666 50.11 -2.87 -4.13
C LYS A 666 48.63 -2.70 -3.85
N TYR A 667 48.16 -2.98 -2.63
CA TYR A 667 46.78 -2.77 -2.23
C TYR A 667 46.69 -2.10 -0.86
N ARG A 668 45.53 -1.50 -0.58
CA ARG A 668 45.15 -1.00 0.75
C ARG A 668 44.00 -1.81 1.29
N LYS A 669 43.91 -1.90 2.62
CA LYS A 669 42.82 -2.57 3.34
C LYS A 669 42.05 -1.55 4.17
N LEU A 670 40.73 -1.61 4.07
CA LEU A 670 39.75 -0.94 4.91
C LEU A 670 39.08 -2.00 5.79
N VAL A 671 39.35 -1.96 7.09
CA VAL A 671 38.61 -2.79 8.05
C VAL A 671 37.15 -2.33 8.04
N VAL A 672 36.22 -3.27 7.93
CA VAL A 672 34.78 -3.01 8.02
C VAL A 672 34.29 -3.63 9.32
N PRO A 673 34.12 -2.86 10.40
CA PRO A 673 33.75 -3.39 11.70
C PRO A 673 32.38 -4.11 11.71
N GLU A 674 32.11 -4.81 12.81
CA GLU A 674 30.78 -5.36 13.08
C GLU A 674 29.71 -4.26 12.98
N MET A 675 28.60 -4.57 12.30
CA MET A 675 27.49 -3.63 12.05
C MET A 675 27.95 -2.31 11.42
N ALA A 676 28.82 -2.42 10.42
CA ALA A 676 29.25 -1.30 9.58
C ALA A 676 29.13 -1.65 8.09
N GLU A 677 28.96 -0.60 7.28
CA GLU A 677 29.04 -0.67 5.82
C GLU A 677 30.22 0.16 5.32
N HIS A 678 30.78 -0.19 4.16
CA HIS A 678 31.77 0.64 3.48
C HIS A 678 31.14 1.44 2.33
N GLY A 679 31.81 2.52 1.93
CA GLY A 679 31.43 3.31 0.76
C GLY A 679 32.04 2.79 -0.55
N PRO A 680 31.76 3.46 -1.69
CA PRO A 680 32.19 3.05 -3.02
C PRO A 680 33.69 2.74 -3.13
N LEU A 681 34.01 1.64 -3.81
CA LEU A 681 35.39 1.25 -4.19
C LEU A 681 35.64 1.31 -5.71
N TRP A 682 34.58 1.42 -6.51
CA TRP A 682 34.71 1.62 -7.95
C TRP A 682 35.32 2.99 -8.27
N ARG A 683 35.86 3.11 -9.48
CA ARG A 683 36.43 4.36 -9.97
C ARG A 683 35.31 5.31 -10.35
N THR A 684 35.44 6.57 -9.96
CA THR A 684 34.53 7.64 -10.34
C THR A 684 35.26 8.75 -11.07
N ASP A 685 34.52 9.58 -11.78
CA ASP A 685 35.00 10.88 -12.23
C ASP A 685 35.14 11.87 -11.03
N LYS A 686 35.38 13.15 -11.35
CA LYS A 686 35.52 14.23 -10.36
C LYS A 686 34.22 14.58 -9.62
N ASP A 687 33.08 14.24 -10.20
CA ASP A 687 31.73 14.56 -9.73
C ASP A 687 31.04 13.36 -9.06
N GLY A 688 31.66 12.18 -9.12
CA GLY A 688 31.18 10.96 -8.47
C GLY A 688 30.44 10.00 -9.38
N LEU A 689 30.35 10.28 -10.68
CA LEU A 689 29.81 9.33 -11.66
C LEU A 689 30.73 8.13 -11.80
N ALA A 690 30.15 6.93 -11.80
CA ALA A 690 30.89 5.70 -12.00
C ALA A 690 31.52 5.68 -13.40
N LEU A 691 32.82 5.38 -13.48
CA LEU A 691 33.48 5.15 -14.77
C LEU A 691 32.97 3.85 -15.36
N LEU A 692 32.77 3.84 -16.68
CA LEU A 692 32.34 2.67 -17.44
C LEU A 692 33.47 2.13 -18.29
N ARG A 693 33.59 0.81 -18.34
CA ARG A 693 34.44 0.12 -19.30
C ARG A 693 33.77 0.06 -20.66
N LYS A 694 34.53 -0.35 -21.68
CA LYS A 694 34.04 -0.52 -23.06
C LYS A 694 32.91 -1.55 -23.21
N ASN A 695 32.73 -2.44 -22.24
CA ASN A 695 31.68 -3.44 -22.20
C ASN A 695 30.52 -3.04 -21.26
N ASP A 696 30.38 -1.76 -20.94
CA ASP A 696 29.34 -1.18 -20.08
C ASP A 696 29.31 -1.71 -18.64
N THR A 697 30.44 -2.26 -18.16
CA THR A 697 30.63 -2.59 -16.75
C THR A 697 31.18 -1.41 -15.98
N ILE A 698 30.71 -1.24 -14.74
CA ILE A 698 31.30 -0.29 -13.79
C ILE A 698 32.78 -0.65 -13.59
N ASP A 699 33.66 0.36 -13.69
CA ASP A 699 35.10 0.15 -13.60
C ASP A 699 35.58 0.09 -12.14
N TYR A 700 35.90 -1.10 -11.67
CA TYR A 700 36.55 -1.35 -10.38
C TYR A 700 38.06 -1.55 -10.53
N PRO A 701 38.87 -1.10 -9.56
CA PRO A 701 40.17 -1.71 -9.34
C PRO A 701 40.00 -3.18 -8.91
N TRP A 702 41.05 -4.00 -9.02
CA TRP A 702 41.04 -5.30 -8.35
C TRP A 702 40.78 -5.14 -6.85
N HIS A 703 39.79 -5.85 -6.31
CA HIS A 703 39.43 -5.78 -4.89
C HIS A 703 38.90 -7.13 -4.37
N ALA A 704 38.92 -7.31 -3.04
CA ALA A 704 38.45 -8.51 -2.36
C ALA A 704 38.06 -8.21 -0.90
N TRP A 705 37.17 -9.02 -0.33
CA TRP A 705 37.09 -9.17 1.12
C TRP A 705 38.24 -10.05 1.62
N LEU A 706 38.99 -9.56 2.62
CA LEU A 706 40.06 -10.29 3.30
C LEU A 706 39.72 -10.41 4.78
N ALA A 707 39.55 -11.63 5.27
CA ALA A 707 39.44 -11.88 6.71
C ALA A 707 40.71 -11.43 7.45
N GLY A 708 40.62 -11.32 8.77
CA GLY A 708 41.81 -11.06 9.59
C GLY A 708 42.76 -12.27 9.59
N ASP A 709 44.06 -11.99 9.66
CA ASP A 709 45.09 -13.01 9.83
C ASP A 709 44.95 -13.66 11.23
N GLY A 710 45.27 -14.95 11.35
CA GLY A 710 45.21 -15.68 12.62
C GLY A 710 45.41 -17.19 12.45
N ASP A 711 45.28 -17.95 13.54
CA ASP A 711 45.32 -19.41 13.51
C ASP A 711 43.93 -19.97 13.12
N PRO A 712 43.80 -20.70 11.99
CA PRO A 712 42.53 -21.31 11.59
C PRO A 712 41.97 -22.30 12.62
N ALA A 713 42.78 -22.81 13.56
CA ALA A 713 42.30 -23.62 14.67
C ALA A 713 41.46 -22.83 15.69
N ASP A 714 41.64 -21.51 15.77
CA ASP A 714 40.76 -20.57 16.49
C ASP A 714 39.81 -19.91 15.49
N GLN A 715 39.01 -20.72 14.79
CA GLN A 715 38.14 -20.26 13.71
C GLN A 715 37.12 -19.22 14.21
N ARG A 716 36.98 -18.15 13.43
CA ARG A 716 36.04 -17.04 13.64
C ARG A 716 35.61 -16.48 12.29
N PHE A 717 34.39 -16.78 11.87
CA PHE A 717 33.88 -16.33 10.58
C PHE A 717 33.53 -14.85 10.58
N ASP A 718 34.00 -14.15 9.55
CA ASP A 718 33.36 -12.93 9.08
C ASP A 718 32.03 -13.29 8.43
N VAL A 719 31.01 -12.45 8.61
CA VAL A 719 29.69 -12.56 7.96
C VAL A 719 29.31 -11.20 7.41
N TRP A 720 29.05 -11.11 6.12
CA TRP A 720 28.62 -9.87 5.48
C TRP A 720 27.57 -10.12 4.39
N PHE A 721 26.83 -9.06 4.08
CA PHE A 721 25.89 -9.03 2.98
C PHE A 721 26.35 -8.05 1.90
N VAL A 722 26.21 -8.45 0.64
CA VAL A 722 26.45 -7.61 -0.54
C VAL A 722 25.12 -6.99 -0.97
N PHE A 723 25.16 -5.73 -1.37
CA PHE A 723 24.06 -5.00 -1.97
C PHE A 723 24.49 -4.53 -3.37
N GLU A 724 24.02 -5.22 -4.40
CA GLU A 724 24.33 -4.96 -5.80
C GLU A 724 23.28 -4.02 -6.40
N LEU A 725 23.62 -2.74 -6.42
CA LEU A 725 22.77 -1.64 -6.90
C LEU A 725 23.02 -1.39 -8.40
N PRO A 726 22.03 -0.86 -9.14
CA PRO A 726 22.30 -0.18 -10.40
C PRO A 726 23.34 0.93 -10.25
N PRO A 727 23.90 1.44 -11.37
CA PRO A 727 24.79 2.61 -11.34
C PRO A 727 24.18 3.76 -10.55
N LEU A 728 24.98 4.39 -9.67
CA LEU A 728 24.60 5.55 -8.87
C LEU A 728 25.73 6.57 -8.84
N ILE A 729 25.41 7.82 -8.48
CA ILE A 729 26.39 8.89 -8.30
C ILE A 729 26.92 8.83 -6.87
N ALA A 730 28.22 8.58 -6.73
CA ALA A 730 28.90 8.60 -5.44
C ALA A 730 29.10 10.03 -4.94
N ARG A 731 29.26 10.21 -3.62
CA ARG A 731 29.62 11.53 -3.08
C ARG A 731 31.05 11.92 -3.50
N ALA A 732 31.21 13.10 -4.09
CA ALA A 732 32.50 13.61 -4.54
C ALA A 732 33.00 14.79 -3.69
N LYS A 733 34.32 14.79 -3.38
CA LYS A 733 34.95 15.83 -2.53
C LYS A 733 34.93 17.22 -3.15
N VAL A 734 34.99 17.34 -4.47
CA VAL A 734 35.06 18.64 -5.18
C VAL A 734 33.77 19.45 -5.04
N VAL A 735 32.63 18.77 -4.83
CA VAL A 735 31.31 19.41 -4.70
C VAL A 735 31.04 19.89 -3.26
N ASN A 736 31.89 19.53 -2.28
CA ASN A 736 31.78 19.98 -0.88
C ASN A 736 32.07 21.48 -0.69
N GLU A 737 32.44 22.22 -1.73
CA GLU A 737 32.71 23.66 -1.65
C GLU A 737 31.43 24.53 -1.68
N ALA A 738 30.24 23.92 -1.68
CA ALA A 738 28.96 24.55 -2.00
C ALA A 738 27.87 24.48 -0.91
N HIS A 739 28.21 24.18 0.33
CA HIS A 739 27.25 23.86 1.40
C HIS A 739 26.28 24.99 1.83
N ASN A 740 26.35 26.18 1.23
CA ASN A 740 25.69 27.37 1.79
C ASN A 740 24.23 27.58 1.37
N LEU A 741 23.69 26.84 0.38
CA LEU A 741 22.27 26.95 0.02
C LEU A 741 21.47 25.76 0.56
N ALA A 742 20.55 26.06 1.48
CA ALA A 742 19.63 25.09 2.04
C ALA A 742 18.57 24.68 1.01
N PRO A 743 18.06 23.42 1.03
CA PRO A 743 16.90 23.04 0.25
C PRO A 743 15.68 23.89 0.60
N GLY A 744 14.85 24.23 -0.38
CA GLY A 744 13.71 25.11 -0.18
C GLY A 744 13.15 25.67 -1.48
N THR A 745 12.22 26.61 -1.37
CA THR A 745 11.64 27.30 -2.52
C THR A 745 12.26 28.67 -2.66
N TYR A 746 12.74 29.00 -3.86
CA TYR A 746 13.46 30.23 -4.15
C TYR A 746 12.96 30.88 -5.44
N ARG A 747 13.06 32.20 -5.54
CA ARG A 747 13.17 32.90 -6.81
C ARG A 747 14.65 32.94 -7.19
N ILE A 748 14.96 32.55 -8.42
CA ILE A 748 16.33 32.52 -8.93
C ILE A 748 16.48 33.73 -9.84
N ARG A 749 17.22 34.74 -9.40
CA ARG A 749 17.40 36.01 -10.11
C ARG A 749 18.77 36.08 -10.77
N HIS A 750 18.83 36.62 -11.97
CA HIS A 750 20.11 36.89 -12.62
C HIS A 750 20.85 38.04 -11.91
N ALA A 751 22.11 37.87 -11.52
CA ALA A 751 22.80 38.79 -10.61
C ALA A 751 22.87 40.24 -11.12
N SER A 752 23.06 40.43 -12.43
CA SER A 752 23.19 41.77 -13.04
C SER A 752 21.86 42.41 -13.46
N SER A 753 20.72 41.77 -13.19
CA SER A 753 19.40 42.28 -13.58
C SER A 753 18.31 41.99 -12.55
N ASN A 754 17.11 42.53 -12.77
CA ASN A 754 15.94 42.23 -11.93
C ASN A 754 15.13 41.03 -12.42
N TYR A 755 15.50 40.44 -13.55
CA TYR A 755 14.80 39.33 -14.15
C TYR A 755 15.11 37.99 -13.46
N THR A 756 14.11 37.13 -13.42
CA THR A 756 14.12 35.82 -12.77
C THR A 756 14.08 34.69 -13.79
N LEU A 757 14.66 33.55 -13.40
CA LEU A 757 14.57 32.31 -14.15
C LEU A 757 13.11 31.83 -14.21
N SER A 758 12.60 31.54 -15.39
CA SER A 758 11.23 31.07 -15.63
C SER A 758 11.22 29.95 -16.67
N VAL A 759 10.17 29.12 -16.63
CA VAL A 759 9.79 28.27 -17.76
C VAL A 759 8.80 29.07 -18.60
N GLU A 760 8.99 29.16 -19.92
CA GLU A 760 8.16 30.02 -20.79
C GLU A 760 6.65 29.77 -20.56
N GLY A 761 5.94 30.78 -20.05
CA GLY A 761 4.50 30.72 -19.74
C GLY A 761 4.10 29.75 -18.62
N GLY A 762 5.07 29.19 -17.89
CA GLY A 762 4.83 28.14 -16.89
C GLY A 762 4.35 26.81 -17.49
N ASP A 763 4.63 26.56 -18.78
CA ASP A 763 4.19 25.36 -19.48
C ASP A 763 4.90 24.09 -18.94
N SER A 764 4.12 23.03 -18.74
CA SER A 764 4.57 21.72 -18.26
C SER A 764 4.96 20.75 -19.39
N THR A 765 4.89 21.22 -20.64
CA THR A 765 5.33 20.46 -21.82
C THR A 765 6.86 20.29 -21.79
N ASP A 766 7.32 19.06 -21.99
CA ASP A 766 8.77 18.79 -22.02
C ASP A 766 9.45 19.56 -23.14
N ASN A 767 10.66 20.04 -22.85
CA ASN A 767 11.49 20.89 -23.71
C ASN A 767 10.98 22.33 -23.88
N THR A 768 10.10 22.79 -22.99
CA THR A 768 9.73 24.22 -22.95
C THR A 768 10.95 25.07 -22.59
N PRO A 769 11.30 26.12 -23.36
CA PRO A 769 12.49 26.92 -23.08
C PRO A 769 12.50 27.57 -21.69
N LEU A 770 13.68 27.65 -21.05
CA LEU A 770 13.89 28.53 -19.90
C LEU A 770 14.27 29.93 -20.38
N LEU A 771 13.69 30.91 -19.72
CA LEU A 771 13.88 32.33 -19.99
C LEU A 771 14.34 33.07 -18.72
N VAL A 772 14.82 34.29 -18.92
CA VAL A 772 15.04 35.27 -17.87
C VAL A 772 14.08 36.44 -18.11
N ASP A 773 13.01 36.52 -17.30
CA ASP A 773 11.90 37.47 -17.47
C ASP A 773 11.34 37.99 -16.13
N ASP A 774 10.23 38.73 -16.20
CA ASP A 774 9.56 39.35 -15.05
C ASP A 774 8.49 38.44 -14.41
N GLU A 775 8.39 37.16 -14.79
CA GLU A 775 7.30 36.27 -14.37
C GLU A 775 7.42 35.78 -12.91
N HIS A 776 8.48 36.14 -12.20
CA HIS A 776 8.69 35.87 -10.76
C HIS A 776 8.38 34.43 -10.32
N GLN A 777 8.58 33.47 -11.22
CA GLN A 777 8.32 32.06 -10.94
C GLN A 777 9.25 31.54 -9.84
N LYS A 778 8.77 30.58 -9.06
CA LYS A 778 9.51 29.97 -7.96
C LYS A 778 10.04 28.60 -8.37
N TRP A 779 11.15 28.22 -7.75
CA TRP A 779 11.87 26.98 -7.98
C TRP A 779 12.12 26.28 -6.65
N THR A 780 11.71 25.03 -6.57
CA THR A 780 12.10 24.12 -5.50
C THR A 780 13.51 23.62 -5.76
N ILE A 781 14.40 23.87 -4.82
CA ILE A 781 15.78 23.41 -4.80
C ILE A 781 15.85 22.20 -3.86
N SER A 782 16.12 21.04 -4.41
CA SER A 782 16.34 19.80 -3.66
C SER A 782 17.77 19.30 -3.84
N VAL A 783 18.21 18.39 -2.96
CA VAL A 783 19.49 17.71 -3.08
C VAL A 783 19.26 16.37 -3.75
N LEU A 784 20.07 16.03 -4.76
CA LEU A 784 20.10 14.70 -5.32
C LEU A 784 20.64 13.73 -4.26
N THR A 785 19.79 12.80 -3.81
CA THR A 785 20.04 11.92 -2.67
C THR A 785 21.39 11.20 -2.76
N GLY A 786 22.19 11.27 -1.69
CA GLY A 786 23.54 10.67 -1.63
C GLY A 786 24.66 11.55 -2.19
N THR A 787 24.33 12.71 -2.74
CA THR A 787 25.29 13.65 -3.36
C THR A 787 25.14 15.06 -2.78
N GLU A 788 25.93 16.01 -3.30
CA GLU A 788 25.76 17.44 -3.03
C GLU A 788 25.18 18.20 -4.25
N PHE A 789 24.78 17.51 -5.32
CA PHE A 789 24.15 18.15 -6.47
C PHE A 789 22.74 18.62 -6.14
N ARG A 790 22.32 19.68 -6.83
CA ARG A 790 20.99 20.27 -6.69
C ARG A 790 20.14 19.99 -7.92
N ILE A 791 18.86 19.74 -7.69
CA ILE A 791 17.82 19.71 -8.72
C ILE A 791 16.99 20.98 -8.57
N LEU A 792 16.76 21.67 -9.68
CA LEU A 792 15.98 22.92 -9.74
C LEU A 792 14.65 22.59 -10.42
N THR A 793 13.56 22.50 -9.65
CA THR A 793 12.22 22.18 -10.17
C THR A 793 11.29 23.38 -10.08
N ASN A 794 10.74 23.81 -11.21
CA ASN A 794 9.80 24.92 -11.26
C ASN A 794 8.49 24.57 -10.53
N THR A 795 7.99 25.46 -9.67
CA THR A 795 6.81 25.18 -8.84
C THR A 795 5.48 25.28 -9.60
N ILE A 796 5.46 25.89 -10.78
CA ILE A 796 4.24 26.06 -11.60
C ILE A 796 4.11 24.89 -12.56
N SER A 797 5.15 24.61 -13.34
CA SER A 797 5.13 23.56 -14.37
C SER A 797 5.48 22.17 -13.84
N GLY A 798 6.16 22.09 -12.69
CA GLY A 798 6.74 20.85 -12.18
C GLY A 798 7.98 20.38 -12.95
N SER A 799 8.46 21.16 -13.92
CA SER A 799 9.61 20.81 -14.76
C SER A 799 10.94 21.12 -14.10
N SER A 800 11.91 20.22 -14.23
CA SER A 800 13.30 20.47 -13.85
C SER A 800 14.03 21.30 -14.90
N ALA A 801 14.96 22.16 -14.45
CA ALA A 801 15.89 22.86 -15.33
C ALA A 801 16.90 21.85 -15.91
N THR A 802 16.78 21.59 -17.21
CA THR A 802 17.47 20.50 -17.91
C THR A 802 18.17 21.02 -19.15
N VAL A 803 19.43 20.65 -19.35
CA VAL A 803 20.17 20.97 -20.59
C VAL A 803 19.67 20.07 -21.71
N ALA A 804 19.25 20.65 -22.83
CA ALA A 804 18.84 19.90 -24.00
C ALA A 804 20.02 19.08 -24.54
N TRP A 805 19.81 17.85 -24.99
CA TRP A 805 20.92 17.00 -25.45
C TRP A 805 21.46 17.45 -26.82
N PRO A 806 22.80 17.45 -27.05
CA PRO A 806 23.87 17.12 -26.10
C PRO A 806 24.31 18.33 -25.25
N PRO A 807 24.86 18.12 -24.03
CA PRO A 807 25.38 19.21 -23.21
C PRO A 807 26.69 19.77 -23.79
N GLU A 808 26.58 20.84 -24.58
CA GLU A 808 27.70 21.54 -25.20
C GLU A 808 27.68 23.06 -24.97
N ASP A 809 28.76 23.75 -25.30
CA ASP A 809 28.89 25.20 -25.11
C ASP A 809 27.89 25.96 -25.98
N GLY A 810 27.00 26.74 -25.35
CA GLY A 810 25.90 27.47 -25.99
C GLY A 810 24.57 26.70 -26.03
N GLN A 811 24.52 25.48 -25.50
CA GLN A 811 23.31 24.64 -25.55
C GLN A 811 22.18 25.19 -24.67
N GLU A 812 20.94 25.06 -25.14
CA GLU A 812 19.76 25.57 -24.44
C GLU A 812 19.41 24.78 -23.18
N VAL A 813 18.84 25.50 -22.20
CA VAL A 813 18.23 24.91 -21.01
C VAL A 813 16.71 24.98 -21.14
N VAL A 814 16.05 23.86 -20.85
CA VAL A 814 14.62 23.64 -21.03
C VAL A 814 14.00 23.04 -19.78
N GLY A 815 12.70 23.25 -19.61
CA GLY A 815 11.88 22.60 -18.60
C GLY A 815 11.57 21.19 -19.08
N SER A 816 11.93 20.18 -18.29
CA SER A 816 11.58 18.79 -18.57
C SER A 816 11.15 18.05 -17.31
N ARG A 817 10.12 17.21 -17.42
CA ARG A 817 9.72 16.20 -16.42
C ARG A 817 10.28 14.81 -16.75
N THR A 818 11.09 14.71 -17.80
CA THR A 818 11.77 13.49 -18.27
C THR A 818 13.29 13.70 -18.27
N PRO A 819 13.94 13.68 -17.09
CA PRO A 819 15.39 13.88 -17.01
C PRO A 819 16.14 12.71 -17.65
N ALA A 820 17.39 12.96 -18.07
CA ALA A 820 18.30 11.89 -18.45
C ALA A 820 18.57 10.95 -17.26
N ARG A 821 18.94 9.69 -17.51
CA ARG A 821 19.30 8.73 -16.46
C ARG A 821 20.41 9.31 -15.56
N LEU A 822 20.32 9.09 -14.25
CA LEU A 822 21.19 9.71 -13.22
C LEU A 822 21.13 11.24 -13.18
N ASP A 823 20.08 11.84 -13.76
CA ASP A 823 19.91 13.30 -13.79
C ASP A 823 21.11 14.04 -14.41
N LEU A 824 21.78 13.41 -15.39
CA LEU A 824 23.02 13.92 -16.00
C LEU A 824 22.90 15.29 -16.66
N THR A 825 21.71 15.66 -17.11
CA THR A 825 21.45 16.96 -17.74
C THR A 825 20.65 17.91 -16.84
N SER A 826 20.29 17.49 -15.62
CA SER A 826 19.40 18.20 -14.69
C SER A 826 19.99 18.39 -13.28
N SER A 827 21.21 17.92 -13.05
CA SER A 827 21.93 18.01 -11.78
C SER A 827 23.00 19.10 -11.78
N TRP A 828 22.96 19.95 -10.76
CA TRP A 828 23.75 21.17 -10.73
C TRP A 828 24.60 21.28 -9.46
N ALA A 829 25.91 21.47 -9.62
CA ALA A 829 26.80 21.89 -8.54
C ALA A 829 26.70 23.41 -8.41
N LEU A 830 26.41 23.90 -7.22
CA LEU A 830 26.45 25.32 -6.92
C LEU A 830 27.87 25.71 -6.51
N LYS A 831 28.34 26.91 -6.85
CA LYS A 831 29.62 27.43 -6.33
C LYS A 831 29.41 28.85 -5.89
N ALA A 832 29.57 29.10 -4.58
CA ALA A 832 29.43 30.44 -4.04
C ALA A 832 30.55 31.35 -4.57
N VAL A 833 30.16 32.44 -5.23
CA VAL A 833 31.09 33.48 -5.70
C VAL A 833 31.10 34.66 -4.73
N GLN A 834 29.94 34.99 -4.16
CA GLN A 834 29.72 35.99 -3.11
C GLN A 834 28.53 35.55 -2.23
N ASP A 835 28.21 36.31 -1.17
CA ASP A 835 27.04 36.04 -0.33
C ASP A 835 25.76 35.96 -1.18
N ASN A 836 25.12 34.79 -1.17
CA ASN A 836 23.92 34.44 -1.95
C ASN A 836 24.06 34.55 -3.48
N VAL A 837 25.28 34.67 -4.02
CA VAL A 837 25.54 34.67 -5.47
C VAL A 837 26.29 33.40 -5.85
N PHE A 838 25.74 32.63 -6.79
CA PHE A 838 26.24 31.32 -7.18
C PHE A 838 26.50 31.23 -8.68
N GLU A 839 27.56 30.51 -9.02
CA GLU A 839 27.74 29.88 -10.33
C GLU A 839 27.08 28.50 -10.28
N VAL A 840 26.31 28.14 -11.31
CA VAL A 840 25.49 26.91 -11.34
C VAL A 840 26.03 25.99 -12.43
N ARG A 841 26.86 25.01 -12.07
CA ARG A 841 27.59 24.14 -13.01
C ARG A 841 26.88 22.81 -13.21
N LEU A 842 26.78 22.35 -14.44
CA LEU A 842 26.24 21.03 -14.77
C LEU A 842 27.22 19.90 -14.39
N ILE A 843 26.70 18.80 -13.83
CA ILE A 843 27.45 17.57 -13.54
C ILE A 843 28.24 17.05 -14.75
N ASP A 844 29.42 16.45 -14.52
CA ASP A 844 30.35 15.89 -15.52
C ASP A 844 30.89 16.91 -16.55
N THR A 845 30.65 18.20 -16.34
CA THR A 845 31.08 19.24 -17.28
C THR A 845 31.65 20.46 -16.58
N ASP A 846 32.29 21.33 -17.35
CA ASP A 846 32.67 22.68 -16.92
C ASP A 846 31.69 23.75 -17.46
N LEU A 847 30.48 23.31 -17.83
CA LEU A 847 29.42 24.16 -18.38
C LEU A 847 28.57 24.72 -17.24
N VAL A 848 28.30 26.02 -17.28
CA VAL A 848 27.55 26.76 -16.25
C VAL A 848 26.33 27.44 -16.84
N LEU A 849 25.26 27.48 -16.06
CA LEU A 849 24.01 28.15 -16.40
C LEU A 849 24.28 29.63 -16.69
N SER A 850 23.90 30.07 -17.88
CA SER A 850 24.26 31.36 -18.45
C SER A 850 23.08 32.01 -19.17
N VAL A 851 23.10 33.33 -19.31
CA VAL A 851 22.14 34.06 -20.14
C VAL A 851 22.69 34.32 -21.54
N ALA A 852 21.87 34.11 -22.55
CA ALA A 852 22.14 34.50 -23.93
C ALA A 852 21.03 35.40 -24.47
N ASP A 853 21.42 36.55 -25.03
CA ASP A 853 20.49 37.42 -25.75
C ASP A 853 20.29 36.90 -27.18
N ASP A 854 19.11 36.37 -27.47
CA ASP A 854 18.69 36.03 -28.84
C ASP A 854 17.40 36.79 -29.21
N LYS A 855 17.51 37.73 -30.16
CA LYS A 855 16.38 38.47 -30.76
C LYS A 855 15.43 39.14 -29.74
N GLY A 856 15.96 39.60 -28.61
CA GLY A 856 15.19 40.28 -27.57
C GLY A 856 14.50 39.35 -26.56
N LYS A 857 14.62 38.02 -26.71
CA LYS A 857 14.32 37.04 -25.66
C LYS A 857 15.63 36.65 -24.96
N ARG A 858 15.67 36.79 -23.64
CA ARG A 858 16.82 36.38 -22.81
C ARG A 858 16.70 34.89 -22.53
N ARG A 859 17.26 34.08 -23.42
CA ARG A 859 17.25 32.62 -23.28
C ARG A 859 18.29 32.18 -22.27
N VAL A 860 18.03 31.04 -21.65
CA VAL A 860 18.98 30.39 -20.74
C VAL A 860 19.69 29.28 -21.48
N VAL A 861 21.01 29.31 -21.42
CA VAL A 861 21.91 28.35 -22.06
C VAL A 861 22.94 27.88 -21.05
N VAL A 862 23.75 26.89 -21.40
CA VAL A 862 24.98 26.58 -20.69
C VAL A 862 26.20 27.04 -21.48
N LYS A 863 27.21 27.60 -20.81
CA LYS A 863 28.48 28.00 -21.43
C LYS A 863 29.66 27.57 -20.58
N LYS A 864 30.86 27.49 -21.15
CA LYS A 864 32.09 27.30 -20.35
C LYS A 864 32.22 28.39 -19.29
N ALA A 865 32.61 28.00 -18.09
CA ALA A 865 32.86 28.95 -17.00
C ALA A 865 33.91 30.00 -17.40
N SER A 866 33.55 31.28 -17.29
CA SER A 866 34.42 32.42 -17.61
C SER A 866 34.46 33.46 -16.48
N GLY A 867 33.64 33.31 -15.44
CA GLY A 867 33.53 34.23 -14.31
C GLY A 867 32.80 35.54 -14.63
N SER A 868 32.17 35.62 -15.79
CA SER A 868 31.39 36.77 -16.25
C SER A 868 30.09 36.95 -15.46
N GLU A 869 29.52 38.16 -15.51
CA GLU A 869 28.27 38.47 -14.81
C GLU A 869 27.05 37.73 -15.39
N ASP A 870 27.09 37.29 -16.66
CA ASP A 870 26.00 36.51 -17.29
C ASP A 870 25.90 35.05 -16.78
N GLN A 871 26.77 34.65 -15.87
CA GLN A 871 26.87 33.30 -15.28
C GLN A 871 26.54 33.27 -13.78
N ARG A 872 26.07 34.40 -13.21
CA ARG A 872 25.88 34.57 -11.77
C ARG A 872 24.40 34.67 -11.41
N TRP A 873 24.01 33.87 -10.41
CA TRP A 873 22.61 33.71 -10.02
C TRP A 873 22.44 33.95 -8.52
N VAL A 874 21.37 34.66 -8.15
CA VAL A 874 20.98 34.96 -6.77
C VAL A 874 19.76 34.13 -6.41
N PHE A 875 19.81 33.45 -5.27
CA PHE A 875 18.71 32.63 -4.77
C PHE A 875 18.02 33.38 -3.62
N GLU A 876 16.76 33.79 -3.85
CA GLU A 876 15.98 34.62 -2.92
C GLU A 876 14.77 33.84 -2.41
N ILE A 877 14.57 33.75 -1.09
CA ILE A 877 13.44 33.03 -0.46
C ILE A 877 12.09 33.74 -0.74
#